data_AF-A0A9E7KBL4-F1
#
_entry.id   AF-A0A9E7KBL4-F1
#
_cell.length_a   1.000
_cell.length_b   1.000
_cell.length_c   1.000
_cell.angle_alpha   90.00
_cell.angle_beta   90.00
_cell.angle_gamma   90.00
#
_symmetry.space_group_name_H-M   'P 1'
#
loop_
_entity.id
_entity.type
_entity.pdbx_description
1 polymer ?
#
loop_
_entity_poly.entity_id
_entity_poly.type
_entity_poly.pdbx_seq_one_letter_code
_entity_poly.pdbx_strand_id
1 'polypeptide(L)'
;MGNPTSHVRRSLSWGVIVGCFLLSMILLVLTTSYAASFPGFGLSLSGNSGSAGAKTEQKLTSDHPDAKIKTGEKLQRKPLCDLTQRRADICDMEGDIRVHGNSSSVLFVTSSGLQESYRIQPHPRKGDHAALATVTEVTVRSTTEEEAPKCTTKSRVPAVIFSNGGYMFNFFHDISDALIPLYITSHRFDGEVQFLIRDMLPWWVEKFQPLLKGLSRYDIIDLNQDHEVRCYSHVIVGIMFHGDLYIDPTKAGGLTMLDYAAYLRKSLGLKRETAIKLANPDEEKKPRVLIVNRKGTRRFTNVDEIARMVEMSGFQAVISEMHENKSLAEFAQVVNSCDVLLGLHGAGMTNLIFLPTNGILIQIVPLGRMEDVCWINYGAPAVRVKLHYLQYSIRAPESNLIDQFPKDDPVILDPKAVFEKQGSARWVSLYMHRQTVKLDVERRSLPVLPGNRADADGFQTEVGSERQPVAKIQILGLGPSLLPPQSDHDAVNGDDHGIQGSRKAPLGKEDAQSSQVLETKTEIEQNGMSVTADDPSRNQEETHDRLALPTISNYTINDRTQGDGTVVLEHSDGGEQIQTPERKPLCDDSDRRTDVCEMHGDVRIPGNSSSIIFVEASKTEQKELWQIHPYPRKGDEACFKGVRELAVEAGSEAPPCTINHDAPAIVFSTGGYAGNLFHDFSDLLVPLFLTARPFDGEVQFVVTDFKNWWITKYLPVLQKLSKYPAIDFDKDKEVHCFKQVKVGLRAHNDFHIDPARAPNGYTMLDFTKLTRSAFSLARETLVNIEDLSVRKPKLLIIARKQSRAFTNINEIVEMADGLGYEVVVQEADAGSDIARVAGIVNSCDVMMGVHGSGLTQMVFLPLNATIIQIVPWGGLEGKAMMDYGNPAKEMGLHYVQYSIAIDESSLTEQYPRDHPVFTDPMSFHSRGFQVLRSTFMDNQNVKLDVNKFKDVLWKALEHLIQ
;
A
#
# COMPACT_ATOMS: atom_id res chain seq x y z
N MET A 1 -57.23 -33.53 -47.61
CA MET A 1 -56.67 -33.16 -48.94
C MET A 1 -55.20 -32.78 -48.72
N GLY A 2 -54.29 -33.10 -49.63
CA GLY A 2 -52.85 -33.16 -49.33
C GLY A 2 -52.01 -31.96 -49.81
N ASN A 3 -50.77 -31.92 -49.29
CA ASN A 3 -49.44 -31.57 -49.86
C ASN A 3 -49.30 -30.50 -51.00
N PRO A 4 -48.08 -29.91 -51.19
CA PRO A 4 -46.76 -30.24 -50.61
C PRO A 4 -46.03 -29.01 -49.97
N THR A 5 -44.95 -29.17 -49.18
CA THR A 5 -43.51 -29.14 -49.57
C THR A 5 -42.67 -28.91 -48.28
N SER A 6 -41.35 -29.09 -48.17
CA SER A 6 -40.35 -29.96 -48.82
C SER A 6 -39.02 -29.92 -48.02
N HIS A 7 -38.30 -31.04 -47.87
CA HIS A 7 -37.03 -31.11 -47.10
C HIS A 7 -35.79 -30.58 -47.87
N VAL A 8 -34.88 -29.87 -47.17
CA VAL A 8 -33.42 -30.02 -47.36
C VAL A 8 -32.69 -29.89 -46.01
N ARG A 9 -31.91 -30.92 -45.65
CA ARG A 9 -30.98 -30.93 -44.51
C ARG A 9 -29.58 -30.70 -45.09
N ARG A 10 -28.88 -29.61 -44.74
CA ARG A 10 -27.46 -29.40 -45.14
C ARG A 10 -26.54 -29.79 -43.98
N SER A 11 -25.71 -30.80 -44.22
CA SER A 11 -24.57 -31.13 -43.36
C SER A 11 -23.44 -30.12 -43.59
N LEU A 12 -22.85 -29.60 -42.50
CA LEU A 12 -21.54 -28.96 -42.58
C LEU A 12 -20.47 -30.06 -42.54
N SER A 13 -19.71 -30.17 -43.63
CA SER A 13 -18.67 -31.19 -43.78
C SER A 13 -17.44 -30.87 -42.92
N TRP A 14 -16.85 -31.90 -42.30
CA TRP A 14 -15.57 -31.85 -41.60
C TRP A 14 -14.41 -31.25 -42.43
N GLY A 15 -14.55 -31.20 -43.77
CA GLY A 15 -13.55 -30.59 -44.65
C GLY A 15 -13.25 -29.11 -44.38
N VAL A 16 -14.20 -28.34 -43.82
CA VAL A 16 -13.98 -26.90 -43.51
C VAL A 16 -12.98 -26.74 -42.35
N ILE A 17 -13.07 -27.58 -41.32
CA ILE A 17 -12.20 -27.50 -40.14
C ILE A 17 -10.76 -27.92 -40.49
N VAL A 18 -10.61 -28.96 -41.32
CA VAL A 18 -9.28 -29.41 -41.82
C VAL A 18 -8.66 -28.37 -42.77
N GLY A 19 -9.48 -27.70 -43.60
CA GLY A 19 -9.03 -26.62 -44.48
C GLY A 19 -8.45 -25.42 -43.73
N CYS A 20 -9.11 -24.98 -42.65
CA CYS A 20 -8.62 -23.88 -41.82
C CYS A 20 -7.30 -24.21 -41.11
N PHE A 21 -7.12 -25.46 -40.64
CA PHE A 21 -5.85 -25.88 -40.02
C PHE A 21 -4.68 -25.87 -41.02
N LEU A 22 -4.89 -26.35 -42.25
CA LEU A 22 -3.86 -26.34 -43.30
C LEU A 22 -3.48 -24.93 -43.75
N LEU A 23 -4.44 -23.99 -43.84
CA LEU A 23 -4.15 -22.59 -44.14
C LEU A 23 -3.33 -21.90 -43.03
N SER A 24 -3.57 -22.22 -41.76
CA SER A 24 -2.78 -21.66 -40.64
C SER A 24 -1.31 -22.12 -40.65
N MET A 25 -1.07 -23.38 -41.02
CA MET A 25 0.29 -23.92 -41.15
C MET A 25 1.05 -23.35 -42.35
N ILE A 26 0.35 -23.06 -43.46
CA ILE A 26 0.98 -22.42 -44.63
C ILE A 26 1.38 -20.97 -44.33
N LEU A 27 0.60 -20.23 -43.53
CA LEU A 27 1.01 -18.88 -43.07
C LEU A 27 2.24 -18.90 -42.16
N LEU A 28 2.37 -19.91 -41.28
CA LEU A 28 3.50 -20.07 -40.36
C LEU A 28 4.83 -20.40 -41.07
N VAL A 29 4.79 -21.06 -42.24
CA VAL A 29 5.97 -21.36 -43.06
C VAL A 29 6.41 -20.17 -43.93
N LEU A 30 5.51 -19.24 -44.25
CA LEU A 30 5.84 -18.06 -45.07
C LEU A 30 6.47 -16.91 -44.26
N THR A 31 6.25 -16.83 -42.96
CA THR A 31 6.82 -15.77 -42.10
C THR A 31 8.25 -16.04 -41.62
N THR A 32 8.79 -17.25 -41.80
CA THR A 32 10.18 -17.60 -41.43
C THR A 32 11.20 -17.31 -42.53
N SER A 33 10.78 -16.72 -43.66
CA SER A 33 11.62 -16.55 -44.87
C SER A 33 12.03 -15.10 -45.19
N TYR A 34 11.99 -14.18 -44.22
CA TYR A 34 12.59 -12.85 -44.33
C TYR A 34 13.54 -12.54 -43.17
N ALA A 35 14.61 -13.34 -43.09
CA ALA A 35 15.83 -12.98 -42.36
C ALA A 35 16.99 -12.97 -43.36
N ALA A 36 17.55 -11.78 -43.63
CA ALA A 36 18.72 -11.60 -44.50
C ALA A 36 19.85 -10.95 -43.68
N SER A 37 21.03 -11.58 -43.75
CA SER A 37 22.18 -11.30 -42.90
C SER A 37 23.15 -10.24 -43.46
N PHE A 38 23.97 -9.74 -42.53
CA PHE A 38 25.38 -9.29 -42.63
C PHE A 38 25.67 -7.77 -42.70
N PRO A 39 26.90 -7.33 -42.31
CA PRO A 39 28.01 -8.06 -41.67
C PRO A 39 28.47 -7.47 -40.32
N GLY A 40 29.21 -8.28 -39.55
CA GLY A 40 30.01 -7.78 -38.43
C GLY A 40 31.44 -7.39 -38.86
N PHE A 41 32.09 -6.52 -38.08
CA PHE A 41 33.54 -6.34 -38.09
C PHE A 41 34.05 -6.38 -36.65
N GLY A 42 34.93 -7.34 -36.37
CA GLY A 42 35.69 -7.37 -35.12
C GLY A 42 36.92 -6.48 -35.24
N LEU A 43 37.35 -5.87 -34.13
CA LEU A 43 38.64 -5.20 -34.03
C LEU A 43 39.46 -5.81 -32.90
N SER A 44 40.66 -6.25 -33.26
CA SER A 44 41.64 -6.85 -32.36
C SER A 44 42.26 -5.79 -31.46
N LEU A 45 42.26 -6.04 -30.15
CA LEU A 45 43.07 -5.28 -29.19
C LEU A 45 44.50 -5.84 -29.19
N SER A 46 45.37 -5.23 -29.98
CA SER A 46 46.81 -5.35 -29.79
C SER A 46 47.23 -4.46 -28.62
N GLY A 47 47.69 -5.07 -27.52
CA GLY A 47 48.30 -4.32 -26.44
C GLY A 47 49.68 -3.80 -26.85
N ASN A 48 50.03 -2.60 -26.40
CA ASN A 48 51.44 -2.25 -26.24
C ASN A 48 51.61 -1.36 -24.99
N SER A 49 52.63 -1.66 -24.20
CA SER A 49 52.96 -0.96 -22.96
C SER A 49 53.89 0.22 -23.21
N GLY A 50 53.72 1.31 -22.45
CA GLY A 50 54.59 2.48 -22.49
C GLY A 50 54.41 3.30 -21.20
N SER A 51 55.50 3.53 -20.48
CA SER A 51 55.50 4.17 -19.15
C SER A 51 56.06 5.60 -19.19
N ALA A 52 55.99 6.26 -18.03
CA ALA A 52 56.46 7.63 -17.72
C ALA A 52 55.61 8.77 -18.32
N GLY A 53 55.47 9.91 -17.65
CA GLY A 53 55.98 10.30 -16.33
C GLY A 53 56.08 11.83 -16.19
N ALA A 54 56.43 12.28 -14.98
CA ALA A 54 56.72 13.67 -14.60
C ALA A 54 55.54 14.63 -14.29
N LYS A 55 55.61 15.15 -13.06
CA LYS A 55 54.98 16.35 -12.50
C LYS A 55 55.38 17.60 -13.30
N THR A 56 54.70 18.74 -13.09
CA THR A 56 55.29 19.99 -12.53
C THR A 56 54.17 20.94 -12.07
N GLU A 57 54.44 21.71 -11.01
CA GLU A 57 53.54 22.74 -10.41
C GLU A 57 53.83 24.15 -10.98
N GLN A 58 52.84 25.06 -10.94
CA GLN A 58 52.91 26.53 -10.70
C GLN A 58 51.60 27.17 -11.22
N LYS A 59 50.80 28.00 -10.54
CA LYS A 59 50.89 28.96 -9.42
C LYS A 59 51.16 30.43 -9.84
N LEU A 60 50.10 31.26 -9.72
CA LEU A 60 50.05 32.74 -9.80
C LEU A 60 50.39 33.34 -11.20
N THR A 61 49.94 34.53 -11.63
CA THR A 61 49.33 35.71 -10.96
C THR A 61 48.42 36.51 -11.94
N SER A 62 47.79 37.59 -11.49
CA SER A 62 47.06 38.56 -12.33
C SER A 62 47.97 39.41 -13.24
N ASP A 63 47.45 39.90 -14.36
CA ASP A 63 47.26 41.34 -14.66
C ASP A 63 46.67 41.58 -16.08
N HIS A 64 46.03 42.74 -16.28
CA HIS A 64 45.46 43.26 -17.55
C HIS A 64 46.45 44.26 -18.21
N PRO A 65 46.27 44.79 -19.46
CA PRO A 65 45.06 44.81 -20.31
C PRO A 65 45.26 44.51 -21.84
N ASP A 66 44.15 44.57 -22.58
CA ASP A 66 44.00 44.83 -24.03
C ASP A 66 44.76 43.99 -25.08
N ALA A 67 44.08 42.96 -25.61
CA ALA A 67 44.32 42.47 -26.96
C ALA A 67 43.00 42.08 -27.67
N LYS A 68 42.81 42.63 -28.88
CA LYS A 68 41.60 42.58 -29.73
C LYS A 68 40.98 41.18 -29.90
N ILE A 69 39.65 41.16 -29.83
CA ILE A 69 38.76 40.06 -30.22
C ILE A 69 39.20 39.43 -31.55
N LYS A 70 39.40 38.10 -31.52
CA LYS A 70 39.21 37.23 -32.70
C LYS A 70 38.16 36.17 -32.34
N THR A 71 37.05 36.22 -33.06
CA THR A 71 35.96 35.23 -33.01
C THR A 71 36.46 33.84 -33.39
N GLY A 72 36.05 32.79 -32.66
CA GLY A 72 36.41 31.42 -33.06
C GLY A 72 35.89 30.29 -32.19
N GLU A 73 35.70 30.49 -30.88
CA GLU A 73 35.13 29.44 -30.03
C GLU A 73 33.60 29.45 -30.10
N LYS A 74 33.02 28.34 -30.57
CA LYS A 74 31.61 28.04 -30.32
C LYS A 74 31.45 27.81 -28.82
N LEU A 75 30.96 28.82 -28.10
CA LEU A 75 30.48 28.66 -26.74
C LEU A 75 29.37 27.59 -26.77
N GLN A 76 29.68 26.36 -26.34
CA GLN A 76 28.69 25.29 -26.26
C GLN A 76 27.66 25.70 -25.20
N ARG A 77 26.46 26.08 -25.66
CA ARG A 77 25.34 26.43 -24.79
C ARG A 77 25.01 25.21 -23.92
N LYS A 78 25.02 25.40 -22.60
CA LYS A 78 24.58 24.38 -21.64
C LYS A 78 23.08 24.10 -21.90
N PRO A 79 22.64 22.83 -22.04
CA PRO A 79 21.22 22.49 -22.17
C PRO A 79 20.46 22.89 -20.90
N LEU A 80 19.15 23.13 -21.00
CA LEU A 80 18.32 23.46 -19.82
C LEU A 80 18.33 22.36 -18.75
N CYS A 81 18.43 21.09 -19.17
CA CYS A 81 18.37 19.92 -18.32
C CYS A 81 19.61 19.01 -18.46
N ASP A 82 20.19 18.60 -17.35
CA ASP A 82 21.17 17.53 -17.25
C ASP A 82 20.44 16.20 -17.04
N LEU A 83 20.49 15.34 -18.07
CA LEU A 83 19.94 13.99 -18.06
C LEU A 83 21.01 12.90 -17.93
N THR A 84 22.28 13.28 -17.69
CA THR A 84 23.42 12.36 -17.68
C THR A 84 23.53 11.56 -16.39
N GLN A 85 22.95 12.05 -15.29
CA GLN A 85 22.92 11.31 -14.03
C GLN A 85 22.07 10.03 -14.16
N ARG A 86 22.64 8.93 -13.66
CA ARG A 86 22.03 7.59 -13.73
C ARG A 86 20.68 7.48 -13.01
N ARG A 87 20.45 8.31 -11.98
CA ARG A 87 19.33 8.14 -11.03
C ARG A 87 18.42 9.36 -10.84
N ALA A 88 18.74 10.52 -11.39
CA ALA A 88 17.90 11.72 -11.29
C ALA A 88 18.07 12.56 -12.57
N ASP A 89 17.06 13.34 -12.91
CA ASP A 89 17.11 14.34 -13.97
C ASP A 89 16.96 15.73 -13.34
N ILE A 90 17.74 16.71 -13.79
CA ILE A 90 17.81 18.04 -13.15
C ILE A 90 17.86 19.14 -14.19
N CYS A 91 16.93 20.09 -14.11
CA CYS A 91 16.96 21.32 -14.90
C CYS A 91 17.23 22.51 -13.95
N ASP A 92 18.37 23.18 -14.08
CA ASP A 92 18.78 24.32 -13.23
C ASP A 92 18.83 25.57 -14.12
N MET A 93 17.82 26.44 -13.99
CA MET A 93 17.50 27.50 -14.95
C MET A 93 17.45 28.89 -14.28
N GLU A 94 18.18 29.85 -14.84
CA GLU A 94 18.21 31.26 -14.42
C GLU A 94 17.74 32.17 -15.58
N GLY A 95 16.73 33.02 -15.36
CA GLY A 95 16.08 33.83 -16.41
C GLY A 95 14.64 34.23 -16.06
N ASP A 96 13.78 34.47 -17.07
CA ASP A 96 12.32 34.53 -16.86
C ASP A 96 11.75 33.12 -16.98
N ILE A 97 11.44 32.50 -15.84
CA ILE A 97 10.85 31.15 -15.78
C ILE A 97 9.41 31.22 -15.29
N ARG A 98 8.48 30.61 -16.02
CA ARG A 98 7.06 30.57 -15.68
C ARG A 98 6.64 29.14 -15.35
N VAL A 99 6.19 28.92 -14.12
CA VAL A 99 5.73 27.62 -13.61
C VAL A 99 4.20 27.62 -13.59
N HIS A 100 3.59 26.57 -14.12
CA HIS A 100 2.14 26.39 -14.17
C HIS A 100 1.78 25.00 -13.64
N GLY A 101 1.23 24.95 -12.42
CA GLY A 101 0.94 23.71 -11.69
C GLY A 101 -0.09 22.82 -12.38
N ASN A 102 -1.20 23.42 -12.82
CA ASN A 102 -2.30 22.73 -13.50
C ASN A 102 -1.87 21.89 -14.71
N SER A 103 -0.92 22.36 -15.52
CA SER A 103 -0.46 21.65 -16.73
C SER A 103 0.91 21.00 -16.59
N SER A 104 1.44 20.86 -15.35
CA SER A 104 2.78 20.33 -15.07
C SER A 104 3.88 20.91 -15.97
N SER A 105 3.86 22.23 -16.22
CA SER A 105 4.78 22.86 -17.19
C SER A 105 5.64 23.97 -16.58
N VAL A 106 6.90 23.99 -17.00
CA VAL A 106 7.90 24.99 -16.64
C VAL A 106 8.46 25.57 -17.94
N LEU A 107 8.28 26.87 -18.12
CA LEU A 107 8.56 27.58 -19.37
C LEU A 107 9.75 28.52 -19.17
N PHE A 108 10.84 28.28 -19.90
CA PHE A 108 11.99 29.18 -19.95
C PHE A 108 11.84 30.18 -21.09
N VAL A 109 11.59 31.45 -20.76
CA VAL A 109 11.34 32.48 -21.77
C VAL A 109 12.66 32.97 -22.36
N THR A 110 12.79 32.88 -23.68
CA THR A 110 14.03 33.21 -24.40
C THR A 110 13.76 33.84 -25.75
N SER A 111 14.56 34.84 -26.12
CA SER A 111 14.57 35.46 -27.46
C SER A 111 15.32 34.63 -28.51
N SER A 112 15.95 33.52 -28.12
CA SER A 112 16.89 32.78 -28.97
C SER A 112 16.30 31.96 -30.13
N GLY A 113 14.97 31.90 -30.28
CA GLY A 113 14.26 31.11 -31.31
C GLY A 113 14.38 29.58 -31.22
N LEU A 114 15.41 29.07 -30.53
CA LEU A 114 15.62 27.66 -30.21
C LEU A 114 14.53 27.13 -29.27
N GLN A 115 13.81 26.11 -29.73
CA GLN A 115 12.88 25.32 -28.95
C GLN A 115 13.58 24.07 -28.40
N GLU A 116 13.86 24.07 -27.10
CA GLU A 116 14.25 22.90 -26.31
C GLU A 116 13.02 22.43 -25.52
N SER A 117 12.81 21.12 -25.41
CA SER A 117 11.69 20.54 -24.66
C SER A 117 12.11 19.22 -24.04
N TYR A 118 11.90 19.12 -22.73
CA TYR A 118 12.26 17.99 -21.89
C TYR A 118 11.02 17.55 -21.13
N ARG A 119 10.90 16.24 -20.91
CA ARG A 119 9.93 15.69 -19.97
C ARG A 119 10.69 14.89 -18.94
N ILE A 120 10.51 15.25 -17.67
CA ILE A 120 11.28 14.70 -16.55
C ILE A 120 10.34 14.38 -15.39
N GLN A 121 10.64 13.31 -14.67
CA GLN A 121 10.00 12.99 -13.41
C GLN A 121 10.91 13.52 -12.30
N PRO A 122 10.49 14.55 -11.52
CA PRO A 122 11.40 15.30 -10.64
C PRO A 122 11.62 14.58 -9.30
N HIS A 123 12.05 13.32 -9.38
CA HIS A 123 12.27 12.39 -8.27
C HIS A 123 13.50 11.51 -8.58
N PRO A 124 14.43 11.30 -7.64
CA PRO A 124 15.47 10.29 -7.78
C PRO A 124 14.85 8.89 -7.89
N ARG A 125 15.52 7.95 -8.57
CA ARG A 125 15.03 6.62 -9.06
C ARG A 125 14.72 6.58 -10.58
N LYS A 126 15.34 7.45 -11.39
CA LYS A 126 15.33 7.37 -12.87
C LYS A 126 15.52 5.91 -13.36
N GLY A 127 14.60 5.42 -14.18
CA GLY A 127 14.59 4.05 -14.72
C GLY A 127 13.96 2.97 -13.82
N ASP A 128 13.58 3.29 -12.58
CA ASP A 128 12.78 2.40 -11.73
C ASP A 128 11.30 2.63 -12.02
N HIS A 129 10.74 1.84 -12.94
CA HIS A 129 9.34 1.95 -13.34
C HIS A 129 8.34 1.75 -12.19
N ALA A 130 8.72 1.05 -11.12
CA ALA A 130 7.85 0.82 -9.97
C ALA A 130 7.83 2.02 -9.03
N ALA A 131 8.97 2.68 -8.79
CA ALA A 131 9.02 3.96 -8.08
C ALA A 131 8.35 5.07 -8.90
N LEU A 132 8.64 5.16 -10.20
CA LEU A 132 8.19 6.26 -11.04
C LEU A 132 6.72 6.16 -11.46
N ALA A 133 6.02 5.07 -11.14
CA ALA A 133 4.59 4.91 -11.45
C ALA A 133 3.66 5.90 -10.72
N THR A 134 4.13 6.52 -9.63
CA THR A 134 3.37 7.51 -8.84
C THR A 134 4.04 8.90 -8.82
N VAL A 135 4.94 9.16 -9.76
CA VAL A 135 5.62 10.46 -9.93
C VAL A 135 5.11 11.13 -11.19
N THR A 136 4.45 12.29 -11.09
CA THR A 136 3.98 13.01 -12.28
C THR A 136 5.16 13.54 -13.10
N GLU A 137 5.08 13.37 -14.42
CA GLU A 137 6.01 13.95 -15.39
C GLU A 137 5.78 15.47 -15.52
N VAL A 138 6.87 16.25 -15.46
CA VAL A 138 6.91 17.71 -15.63
C VAL A 138 7.57 18.02 -16.97
N THR A 139 6.92 18.86 -17.78
CA THR A 139 7.45 19.34 -19.05
C THR A 139 8.22 20.65 -18.85
N VAL A 140 9.53 20.62 -19.13
CA VAL A 140 10.40 21.81 -19.11
C VAL A 140 10.73 22.20 -20.55
N ARG A 141 10.28 23.37 -21.01
CA ARG A 141 10.52 23.81 -22.41
C ARG A 141 10.89 25.28 -22.51
N SER A 142 11.64 25.64 -23.57
CA SER A 142 11.80 27.03 -23.95
C SER A 142 10.60 27.56 -24.75
N THR A 143 10.37 28.86 -24.71
CA THR A 143 9.27 29.54 -25.41
C THR A 143 9.61 31.02 -25.63
N THR A 144 8.92 31.71 -26.53
CA THR A 144 9.10 33.16 -26.73
C THR A 144 8.29 33.97 -25.73
N GLU A 145 8.59 35.28 -25.59
CA GLU A 145 7.83 36.17 -24.69
C GLU A 145 6.35 36.32 -25.12
N GLU A 146 6.08 36.24 -26.42
CA GLU A 146 4.73 36.33 -27.02
C GLU A 146 3.88 35.07 -26.75
N GLU A 147 4.50 33.88 -26.75
CA GLU A 147 3.84 32.60 -26.46
C GLU A 147 3.63 32.35 -24.96
N ALA A 148 4.40 33.03 -24.10
CA ALA A 148 4.47 32.73 -22.69
C ALA A 148 3.27 33.32 -21.90
N PRO A 149 2.59 32.53 -21.04
CA PRO A 149 1.44 32.99 -20.27
C PRO A 149 1.84 34.09 -19.29
N LYS A 150 0.97 35.08 -19.06
CA LYS A 150 1.26 36.20 -18.15
C LYS A 150 1.41 35.71 -16.72
N CYS A 151 2.38 36.25 -16.00
CA CYS A 151 2.57 36.01 -14.58
C CYS A 151 1.37 36.54 -13.78
N THR A 152 0.73 35.67 -13.01
CA THR A 152 -0.28 36.03 -12.00
C THR A 152 0.43 36.37 -10.68
N THR A 153 1.41 35.55 -10.31
CA THR A 153 2.33 35.79 -9.20
C THR A 153 3.78 35.93 -9.71
N LYS A 154 4.58 36.81 -9.07
CA LYS A 154 6.02 36.95 -9.32
C LYS A 154 6.81 36.82 -8.02
N SER A 155 7.84 35.98 -8.02
CA SER A 155 8.80 35.84 -6.91
C SER A 155 10.22 36.05 -7.40
N ARG A 156 11.06 36.64 -6.53
CA ARG A 156 12.53 36.73 -6.74
C ARG A 156 13.28 35.64 -5.97
N VAL A 157 12.56 34.85 -5.17
CA VAL A 157 13.10 33.73 -4.40
C VAL A 157 13.27 32.55 -5.37
N PRO A 158 14.45 31.90 -5.44
CA PRO A 158 14.63 30.66 -6.18
C PRO A 158 13.58 29.59 -5.80
N ALA A 159 13.13 28.80 -6.77
CA ALA A 159 12.22 27.68 -6.53
C ALA A 159 12.89 26.33 -6.76
N VAL A 160 12.54 25.32 -5.95
CA VAL A 160 12.87 23.91 -6.19
C VAL A 160 11.58 23.12 -6.38
N ILE A 161 11.43 22.52 -7.56
CA ILE A 161 10.32 21.66 -7.94
C ILE A 161 10.76 20.20 -7.80
N PHE A 162 10.07 19.44 -6.94
CA PHE A 162 10.35 18.01 -6.72
C PHE A 162 9.06 17.23 -6.44
N SER A 163 9.12 15.90 -6.57
CA SER A 163 7.97 15.03 -6.32
C SER A 163 8.11 14.20 -5.04
N ASN A 164 7.01 14.12 -4.29
CA ASN A 164 6.83 13.24 -3.13
C ASN A 164 6.19 11.89 -3.49
N GLY A 165 6.13 11.53 -4.76
CA GLY A 165 5.72 10.20 -5.23
C GLY A 165 6.75 9.10 -4.92
N GLY A 166 6.63 7.96 -5.62
CA GLY A 166 7.52 6.82 -5.45
C GLY A 166 7.45 6.16 -4.08
N TYR A 167 8.59 5.98 -3.43
CA TYR A 167 8.71 5.17 -2.21
C TYR A 167 8.61 5.98 -0.89
N MET A 168 8.00 7.17 -0.92
CA MET A 168 7.84 8.12 0.21
C MET A 168 6.87 7.66 1.32
N PHE A 169 6.84 6.36 1.61
CA PHE A 169 6.17 5.71 2.75
C PHE A 169 7.15 4.84 3.54
N ASN A 170 8.41 4.75 3.10
CA ASN A 170 9.46 3.94 3.70
C ASN A 170 10.59 4.87 4.17
N PHE A 171 10.87 4.84 5.48
CA PHE A 171 11.79 5.77 6.11
C PHE A 171 13.22 5.78 5.54
N PHE A 172 13.69 4.69 4.91
CA PHE A 172 14.95 4.73 4.16
C PHE A 172 14.85 5.63 2.93
N HIS A 173 13.78 5.51 2.17
CA HIS A 173 13.55 6.31 0.96
C HIS A 173 13.21 7.76 1.32
N ASP A 174 12.39 8.02 2.35
CA ASP A 174 12.12 9.38 2.87
C ASP A 174 13.42 10.19 3.04
N ILE A 175 14.44 9.58 3.65
CA ILE A 175 15.74 10.22 3.88
C ILE A 175 16.62 10.20 2.60
N SER A 176 16.70 9.06 1.92
CA SER A 176 17.69 8.80 0.87
C SER A 176 17.32 9.37 -0.50
N ASP A 177 16.03 9.33 -0.86
CA ASP A 177 15.53 9.74 -2.17
C ASP A 177 14.88 11.13 -2.15
N ALA A 178 14.50 11.67 -0.97
CA ALA A 178 13.96 13.03 -0.85
C ALA A 178 14.82 13.95 0.02
N LEU A 179 14.95 13.71 1.33
CA LEU A 179 15.49 14.73 2.25
C LEU A 179 16.99 15.03 2.09
N ILE A 180 17.83 14.01 1.83
CA ILE A 180 19.26 14.24 1.50
C ILE A 180 19.39 14.95 0.14
N PRO A 181 18.77 14.48 -0.96
CA PRO A 181 18.78 15.20 -2.23
C PRO A 181 18.24 16.63 -2.15
N LEU A 182 17.17 16.87 -1.40
CA LEU A 182 16.62 18.20 -1.16
C LEU A 182 17.62 19.07 -0.38
N TYR A 183 18.27 18.55 0.67
CA TYR A 183 19.34 19.26 1.39
C TYR A 183 20.49 19.65 0.45
N ILE A 184 21.02 18.72 -0.36
CA ILE A 184 22.09 19.00 -1.34
C ILE A 184 21.67 20.13 -2.29
N THR A 185 20.43 20.09 -2.78
CA THR A 185 19.89 21.02 -3.78
C THR A 185 19.60 22.40 -3.21
N SER A 186 19.07 22.47 -1.99
CA SER A 186 18.49 23.69 -1.39
C SER A 186 19.40 24.41 -0.39
N HIS A 187 20.33 23.71 0.27
CA HIS A 187 21.19 24.30 1.31
C HIS A 187 22.00 25.51 0.80
N ARG A 188 22.35 25.53 -0.50
CA ARG A 188 23.08 26.63 -1.15
C ARG A 188 22.36 27.99 -1.09
N PHE A 189 21.06 28.00 -0.79
CA PHE A 189 20.24 29.21 -0.69
C PHE A 189 20.03 29.72 0.75
N ASP A 190 20.56 29.04 1.77
CA ASP A 190 20.44 29.44 3.19
C ASP A 190 18.99 29.80 3.62
N GLY A 191 18.00 29.04 3.15
CA GLY A 191 16.58 29.26 3.42
C GLY A 191 15.85 30.25 2.49
N GLU A 192 16.57 31.00 1.63
CA GLU A 192 15.99 31.82 0.56
C GLU A 192 15.63 30.97 -0.67
N VAL A 193 14.76 29.99 -0.48
CA VAL A 193 14.29 29.08 -1.52
C VAL A 193 12.86 28.65 -1.22
N GLN A 194 12.00 28.60 -2.23
CA GLN A 194 10.63 28.13 -2.10
C GLN A 194 10.48 26.70 -2.65
N PHE A 195 9.72 25.86 -1.93
CA PHE A 195 9.48 24.48 -2.33
C PHE A 195 8.12 24.33 -3.00
N LEU A 196 8.16 23.75 -4.20
CA LEU A 196 7.00 23.53 -5.07
C LEU A 196 6.88 22.01 -5.26
N ILE A 197 6.02 21.36 -4.47
CA ILE A 197 5.97 19.90 -4.42
C ILE A 197 4.90 19.40 -5.39
N ARG A 198 5.30 18.53 -6.31
CA ARG A 198 4.40 17.73 -7.15
C ARG A 198 4.10 16.40 -6.45
N ASP A 199 2.91 15.84 -6.67
CA ASP A 199 2.48 14.60 -6.00
C ASP A 199 2.59 14.73 -4.45
N MET A 200 2.38 15.95 -3.93
CA MET A 200 2.52 16.27 -2.51
C MET A 200 1.66 15.36 -1.64
N LEU A 201 2.31 14.66 -0.71
CA LEU A 201 1.67 13.88 0.34
C LEU A 201 1.56 14.75 1.62
N PRO A 202 0.38 15.22 2.04
CA PRO A 202 0.27 16.16 3.17
C PRO A 202 0.85 15.62 4.48
N TRP A 203 0.57 14.34 4.78
CA TRP A 203 1.10 13.66 5.96
C TRP A 203 2.64 13.59 5.98
N TRP A 204 3.28 13.55 4.81
CA TRP A 204 4.75 13.55 4.70
C TRP A 204 5.31 14.93 5.01
N VAL A 205 4.66 15.98 4.48
CA VAL A 205 5.02 17.38 4.76
C VAL A 205 4.84 17.70 6.24
N GLU A 206 3.79 17.18 6.89
CA GLU A 206 3.57 17.30 8.34
C GLU A 206 4.63 16.53 9.15
N LYS A 207 4.89 15.26 8.83
CA LYS A 207 5.91 14.43 9.50
C LYS A 207 7.31 15.04 9.46
N PHE A 208 7.67 15.64 8.32
CA PHE A 208 8.98 16.24 8.09
C PHE A 208 8.99 17.78 8.21
N GLN A 209 7.89 18.38 8.70
CA GLN A 209 7.71 19.82 8.88
C GLN A 209 8.93 20.51 9.54
N PRO A 210 9.54 19.97 10.64
CA PRO A 210 10.72 20.60 11.25
C PRO A 210 11.95 20.62 10.33
N LEU A 211 12.09 19.62 9.45
CA LEU A 211 13.20 19.50 8.49
C LEU A 211 12.97 20.31 7.21
N LEU A 212 11.73 20.68 6.90
CA LEU A 212 11.41 21.52 5.74
C LEU A 212 11.55 23.01 6.10
N LYS A 213 11.07 23.43 7.28
CA LYS A 213 11.25 24.81 7.80
C LYS A 213 12.71 25.22 8.02
N GLY A 214 13.61 24.25 8.21
CA GLY A 214 15.04 24.54 8.31
C GLY A 214 15.76 24.70 6.95
N LEU A 215 15.11 24.29 5.84
CA LEU A 215 15.65 24.44 4.48
C LEU A 215 14.96 25.54 3.65
N SER A 216 13.73 25.91 4.00
CA SER A 216 12.94 26.98 3.37
C SER A 216 12.31 27.87 4.44
N ARG A 217 12.44 29.20 4.29
CA ARG A 217 11.68 30.19 5.06
C ARG A 217 10.27 30.46 4.50
N TYR A 218 9.95 29.88 3.35
CA TYR A 218 8.74 30.13 2.59
C TYR A 218 7.75 28.97 2.71
N ASP A 219 6.46 29.31 2.56
CA ASP A 219 5.40 28.32 2.48
C ASP A 219 5.59 27.40 1.28
N ILE A 220 5.31 26.11 1.52
CA ILE A 220 5.40 25.04 0.53
C ILE A 220 4.15 25.13 -0.36
N ILE A 221 4.36 25.16 -1.67
CA ILE A 221 3.29 25.19 -2.66
C ILE A 221 3.00 23.75 -3.11
N ASP A 222 1.73 23.34 -3.04
CA ASP A 222 1.25 22.10 -3.66
C ASP A 222 0.99 22.34 -5.16
N LEU A 223 1.91 21.89 -6.01
CA LEU A 223 1.76 22.02 -7.48
C LEU A 223 0.63 21.15 -8.05
N ASN A 224 -0.02 20.29 -7.27
CA ASN A 224 -1.22 19.59 -7.71
C ASN A 224 -2.49 20.46 -7.63
N GLN A 225 -2.44 21.52 -6.81
CA GLN A 225 -3.57 22.43 -6.53
C GLN A 225 -3.26 23.89 -6.92
N ASP A 226 -2.05 24.15 -7.43
CA ASP A 226 -1.60 25.49 -7.84
C ASP A 226 -2.14 25.87 -9.23
N HIS A 227 -3.21 26.66 -9.24
CA HIS A 227 -3.83 27.21 -10.45
C HIS A 227 -3.11 28.45 -11.00
N GLU A 228 -2.10 28.95 -10.29
CA GLU A 228 -1.35 30.15 -10.66
C GLU A 228 -0.30 29.91 -11.77
N VAL A 229 0.04 30.99 -12.47
CA VAL A 229 1.24 31.12 -13.31
C VAL A 229 2.29 31.89 -12.52
N ARG A 230 3.15 31.16 -11.83
CA ARG A 230 4.19 31.72 -10.95
C ARG A 230 5.47 31.97 -11.72
N CYS A 231 5.91 33.21 -11.76
CA CYS A 231 7.15 33.59 -12.41
C CYS A 231 8.30 33.75 -11.40
N TYR A 232 9.45 33.17 -11.73
CA TYR A 232 10.65 33.12 -10.91
C TYR A 232 11.87 33.57 -11.72
N SER A 233 12.88 34.11 -11.04
CA SER A 233 14.20 34.39 -11.62
C SER A 233 15.13 33.17 -11.68
N HIS A 234 14.85 32.14 -10.87
CA HIS A 234 15.64 30.90 -10.76
C HIS A 234 14.71 29.74 -10.39
N VAL A 235 14.73 28.66 -11.17
CA VAL A 235 14.00 27.42 -10.87
C VAL A 235 14.91 26.21 -11.08
N ILE A 236 14.94 25.31 -10.09
CA ILE A 236 15.48 23.96 -10.21
C ILE A 236 14.30 22.99 -10.32
N VAL A 237 14.31 22.11 -11.31
CA VAL A 237 13.33 21.01 -11.47
C VAL A 237 14.06 19.69 -11.31
N GLY A 238 13.66 18.89 -10.31
CA GLY A 238 14.41 17.73 -9.83
C GLY A 238 15.35 18.07 -8.66
N ILE A 239 15.91 17.04 -8.02
CA ILE A 239 16.80 17.15 -6.84
C ILE A 239 18.05 16.28 -6.99
N MET A 240 19.19 16.81 -6.52
CA MET A 240 20.53 16.27 -6.71
C MET A 240 20.76 14.95 -5.96
N PHE A 241 20.99 13.85 -6.68
CA PHE A 241 21.22 12.54 -6.10
C PHE A 241 22.68 12.08 -6.21
N HIS A 242 23.39 11.96 -5.08
CA HIS A 242 24.79 11.52 -5.06
C HIS A 242 24.98 10.03 -4.73
N GLY A 243 24.03 9.42 -4.01
CA GLY A 243 24.07 8.01 -3.62
C GLY A 243 23.15 7.76 -2.42
N ASP A 244 22.79 6.49 -2.16
CA ASP A 244 21.92 6.19 -1.04
C ASP A 244 22.61 6.49 0.31
N LEU A 245 21.95 7.29 1.16
CA LEU A 245 22.52 7.90 2.38
C LEU A 245 23.95 8.48 2.19
N TYR A 246 24.17 9.17 1.07
CA TYR A 246 25.49 9.70 0.70
C TYR A 246 25.42 11.11 0.10
N ILE A 247 26.33 11.97 0.54
CA ILE A 247 26.66 13.27 -0.07
C ILE A 247 28.10 13.19 -0.55
N ASP A 248 28.32 13.36 -1.85
CA ASP A 248 29.64 13.50 -2.47
C ASP A 248 30.15 14.94 -2.31
N PRO A 249 31.19 15.21 -1.49
CA PRO A 249 31.63 16.58 -1.22
C PRO A 249 32.22 17.26 -2.46
N THR A 250 32.72 16.48 -3.43
CA THR A 250 33.28 17.03 -4.68
C THR A 250 32.21 17.62 -5.60
N LYS A 251 30.96 17.16 -5.45
CA LYS A 251 29.78 17.63 -6.20
C LYS A 251 28.86 18.54 -5.38
N ALA A 252 28.95 18.48 -4.06
CA ALA A 252 28.12 19.23 -3.12
C ALA A 252 28.80 20.49 -2.55
N GLY A 253 29.80 21.06 -3.24
CA GLY A 253 30.49 22.27 -2.78
C GLY A 253 31.21 22.13 -1.44
N GLY A 254 31.67 20.92 -1.10
CA GLY A 254 32.29 20.60 0.19
C GLY A 254 31.33 20.06 1.26
N LEU A 255 30.00 20.09 1.04
CA LEU A 255 29.04 19.52 1.99
C LEU A 255 29.26 18.01 2.18
N THR A 256 29.05 17.53 3.41
CA THR A 256 29.22 16.14 3.82
C THR A 256 27.99 15.61 4.54
N MET A 257 27.96 14.30 4.77
CA MET A 257 26.95 13.67 5.64
C MET A 257 26.97 14.19 7.09
N LEU A 258 28.09 14.75 7.57
CA LEU A 258 28.15 15.36 8.90
C LEU A 258 27.44 16.70 8.94
N ASP A 259 27.47 17.47 7.87
CA ASP A 259 26.77 18.75 7.78
C ASP A 259 25.25 18.50 7.73
N TYR A 260 24.82 17.50 6.96
CA TYR A 260 23.43 17.03 6.98
C TYR A 260 23.02 16.50 8.36
N ALA A 261 23.87 15.72 9.04
CA ALA A 261 23.58 15.28 10.40
C ALA A 261 23.47 16.47 11.37
N ALA A 262 24.39 17.44 11.33
CA ALA A 262 24.33 18.65 12.15
C ALA A 262 23.06 19.46 11.87
N TYR A 263 22.64 19.56 10.61
CA TYR A 263 21.38 20.16 10.18
C TYR A 263 20.17 19.46 10.83
N LEU A 264 20.05 18.13 10.68
CA LEU A 264 18.97 17.34 11.31
C LEU A 264 18.91 17.56 12.83
N ARG A 265 20.09 17.56 13.48
CA ARG A 265 20.21 17.72 14.93
C ARG A 265 19.72 19.08 15.40
N LYS A 266 20.07 20.15 14.68
CA LYS A 266 19.57 21.52 14.91
C LYS A 266 18.05 21.57 14.74
N SER A 267 17.53 21.08 13.61
CA SER A 267 16.09 21.17 13.26
C SER A 267 15.17 20.31 14.16
N LEU A 268 15.69 19.24 14.78
CA LEU A 268 14.94 18.37 15.69
C LEU A 268 15.27 18.62 17.18
N GLY A 269 16.10 19.62 17.50
CA GLY A 269 16.45 19.98 18.88
C GLY A 269 17.27 18.92 19.63
N LEU A 270 18.06 18.11 18.92
CA LEU A 270 18.83 16.98 19.47
C LEU A 270 20.06 17.49 20.21
N LYS A 271 20.02 17.50 21.55
CA LYS A 271 21.05 18.14 22.39
C LYS A 271 22.36 17.36 22.55
N ARG A 272 22.38 16.05 22.26
CA ARG A 272 23.52 15.17 22.59
C ARG A 272 24.42 14.94 21.38
N GLU A 273 25.55 15.64 21.30
CA GLU A 273 26.47 15.57 20.14
C GLU A 273 27.33 14.31 20.07
N THR A 274 27.70 13.74 21.21
CA THR A 274 28.60 12.57 21.28
C THR A 274 28.12 11.51 22.28
N ALA A 275 28.38 10.24 21.96
CA ALA A 275 28.15 9.10 22.83
C ALA A 275 29.00 9.18 24.11
N ILE A 276 28.65 8.37 25.11
CA ILE A 276 29.28 8.42 26.42
C ILE A 276 30.74 7.98 26.35
N LYS A 277 31.61 8.71 27.05
CA LYS A 277 32.99 8.29 27.29
C LYS A 277 33.07 7.70 28.69
N LEU A 278 33.20 6.39 28.78
CA LEU A 278 33.45 5.67 30.04
C LEU A 278 34.90 5.92 30.47
N ALA A 279 35.13 7.03 31.16
CA ALA A 279 36.46 7.47 31.59
C ALA A 279 36.82 7.04 33.03
N ASN A 280 35.83 6.72 33.87
CA ASN A 280 36.02 6.33 35.27
C ASN A 280 35.08 5.17 35.63
N PRO A 281 35.54 4.13 36.35
CA PRO A 281 34.68 3.03 36.82
C PRO A 281 33.59 3.45 37.81
N ASP A 282 33.78 4.57 38.50
CA ASP A 282 32.90 5.03 39.60
C ASP A 282 31.73 5.93 39.15
N GLU A 283 31.56 6.22 37.85
CA GLU A 283 30.34 6.90 37.36
C GLU A 283 29.22 5.88 37.10
N GLU A 284 28.10 6.00 37.83
CA GLU A 284 26.90 5.13 37.69
C GLU A 284 26.13 5.26 36.34
N LYS A 285 26.75 5.81 35.29
CA LYS A 285 26.12 6.04 33.98
C LYS A 285 26.27 4.83 33.06
N LYS A 286 25.29 3.92 33.10
CA LYS A 286 25.18 2.82 32.13
C LYS A 286 24.94 3.36 30.70
N PRO A 287 25.72 2.95 29.68
CA PRO A 287 25.44 3.30 28.29
C PRO A 287 24.13 2.67 27.81
N ARG A 288 23.45 3.31 26.85
CA ARG A 288 22.10 2.93 26.41
C ARG A 288 22.09 2.29 25.02
N VAL A 289 21.41 1.15 24.88
CA VAL A 289 21.27 0.41 23.62
C VAL A 289 19.82 0.45 23.17
N LEU A 290 19.56 1.12 22.05
CA LEU A 290 18.28 1.04 21.34
C LEU A 290 18.23 -0.27 20.55
N ILE A 291 17.27 -1.13 20.89
CA ILE A 291 16.93 -2.35 20.13
C ILE A 291 15.73 -2.01 19.24
N VAL A 292 15.96 -1.99 17.94
CA VAL A 292 14.91 -1.71 16.94
C VAL A 292 14.02 -2.93 16.76
N ASN A 293 12.91 -2.96 17.50
CA ASN A 293 11.97 -4.08 17.51
C ASN A 293 10.87 -3.91 16.47
N ARG A 294 11.11 -4.44 15.27
CA ARG A 294 10.21 -4.32 14.11
C ARG A 294 8.93 -5.12 14.31
N LYS A 295 7.75 -4.51 14.24
CA LYS A 295 6.46 -5.23 14.38
C LYS A 295 6.10 -6.10 13.17
N GLY A 296 6.54 -5.71 11.98
CA GLY A 296 6.27 -6.38 10.70
C GLY A 296 7.38 -7.33 10.23
N THR A 297 7.86 -7.11 9.00
CA THR A 297 8.91 -7.92 8.35
C THR A 297 10.30 -7.73 8.99
N ARG A 298 11.13 -8.79 8.99
CA ARG A 298 12.48 -8.83 9.61
C ARG A 298 12.46 -8.44 11.09
N ARG A 299 11.69 -9.18 11.89
CA ARG A 299 11.61 -9.01 13.35
C ARG A 299 12.48 -10.00 14.11
N PHE A 300 12.89 -9.60 15.31
CA PHE A 300 13.42 -10.54 16.30
C PHE A 300 12.27 -11.35 16.90
N THR A 301 12.46 -12.65 17.12
CA THR A 301 11.48 -13.50 17.83
C THR A 301 11.81 -13.68 19.31
N ASN A 302 13.01 -13.27 19.75
CA ASN A 302 13.48 -13.36 21.13
C ASN A 302 14.00 -12.03 21.69
N VAL A 303 13.31 -10.92 21.40
CA VAL A 303 13.76 -9.56 21.78
C VAL A 303 14.03 -9.40 23.30
N ASP A 304 13.28 -10.10 24.16
CA ASP A 304 13.46 -10.06 25.62
C ASP A 304 14.68 -10.87 26.10
N GLU A 305 15.14 -11.87 25.33
CA GLU A 305 16.44 -12.52 25.56
C GLU A 305 17.58 -11.57 25.17
N ILE A 306 17.43 -10.85 24.05
CA ILE A 306 18.41 -9.87 23.59
C ILE A 306 18.53 -8.70 24.58
N ALA A 307 17.41 -8.19 25.10
CA ALA A 307 17.38 -7.13 26.09
C ALA A 307 18.07 -7.56 27.41
N ARG A 308 17.77 -8.77 27.91
CA ARG A 308 18.43 -9.32 29.10
C ARG A 308 19.94 -9.50 28.90
N MET A 309 20.39 -9.99 27.73
CA MET A 309 21.82 -10.07 27.39
C MET A 309 22.49 -8.68 27.41
N VAL A 310 21.83 -7.66 26.86
CA VAL A 310 22.29 -6.27 26.85
C VAL A 310 22.43 -5.73 28.28
N GLU A 311 21.43 -5.96 29.15
CA GLU A 311 21.45 -5.52 30.55
C GLU A 311 22.51 -6.26 31.38
N MET A 312 22.65 -7.58 31.20
CA MET A 312 23.73 -8.38 31.81
C MET A 312 25.12 -7.94 31.36
N SER A 313 25.23 -7.35 30.17
CA SER A 313 26.48 -6.77 29.64
C SER A 313 26.77 -5.35 30.17
N GLY A 314 25.99 -4.85 31.14
CA GLY A 314 26.20 -3.56 31.81
C GLY A 314 25.53 -2.35 31.14
N PHE A 315 24.79 -2.56 30.06
CA PHE A 315 24.05 -1.50 29.37
C PHE A 315 22.64 -1.32 29.96
N GLN A 316 21.95 -0.26 29.56
CA GLN A 316 20.50 -0.15 29.70
C GLN A 316 19.84 -0.41 28.33
N ALA A 317 18.96 -1.40 28.27
CA ALA A 317 18.19 -1.70 27.06
C ALA A 317 17.03 -0.68 26.87
N VAL A 318 16.77 -0.32 25.62
CA VAL A 318 15.62 0.47 25.19
C VAL A 318 14.99 -0.22 23.99
N ILE A 319 13.82 -0.83 24.14
CA ILE A 319 13.13 -1.51 23.04
C ILE A 319 12.14 -0.52 22.42
N SER A 320 12.32 -0.14 21.15
CA SER A 320 11.37 0.76 20.46
C SER A 320 11.47 0.67 18.93
N GLU A 321 10.38 1.03 18.26
CA GLU A 321 10.32 1.36 16.84
C GLU A 321 9.59 2.70 16.68
N MET A 322 9.70 3.35 15.52
CA MET A 322 8.87 4.50 15.17
C MET A 322 7.41 4.04 15.07
N HIS A 323 6.49 4.73 15.72
CA HIS A 323 5.06 4.38 15.79
C HIS A 323 4.23 5.55 15.30
N GLU A 324 3.04 5.27 14.76
CA GLU A 324 2.10 6.28 14.24
C GLU A 324 1.78 7.38 15.28
N ASN A 325 1.74 7.03 16.57
CA ASN A 325 1.44 7.96 17.67
C ASN A 325 2.67 8.74 18.21
N LYS A 326 3.82 8.73 17.53
CA LYS A 326 5.01 9.51 17.91
C LYS A 326 5.49 10.36 16.75
N SER A 327 5.71 11.64 17.01
CA SER A 327 6.35 12.54 16.04
C SER A 327 7.80 12.11 15.74
N LEU A 328 8.30 12.54 14.58
CA LEU A 328 9.70 12.33 14.20
C LEU A 328 10.68 12.88 15.26
N ALA A 329 10.38 14.05 15.83
CA ALA A 329 11.23 14.70 16.82
C ALA A 329 11.31 13.89 18.13
N GLU A 330 10.17 13.39 18.63
CA GLU A 330 10.15 12.55 19.85
C GLU A 330 10.93 11.25 19.64
N PHE A 331 10.75 10.58 18.49
CA PHE A 331 11.50 9.35 18.22
C PHE A 331 13.00 9.62 18.01
N ALA A 332 13.36 10.70 17.30
CA ALA A 332 14.75 11.12 17.14
C ALA A 332 15.42 11.47 18.50
N GLN A 333 14.67 12.03 19.46
CA GLN A 333 15.15 12.24 20.83
C GLN A 333 15.40 10.91 21.56
N VAL A 334 14.54 9.90 21.41
CA VAL A 334 14.78 8.54 21.95
C VAL A 334 16.08 7.97 21.38
N VAL A 335 16.28 8.04 20.06
CA VAL A 335 17.52 7.56 19.41
C VAL A 335 18.74 8.36 19.88
N ASN A 336 18.66 9.69 19.89
CA ASN A 336 19.78 10.55 20.32
C ASN A 336 20.15 10.38 21.80
N SER A 337 19.21 9.89 22.62
CA SER A 337 19.44 9.56 24.02
C SER A 337 20.15 8.21 24.24
N CYS A 338 20.46 7.47 23.17
CA CYS A 338 21.17 6.19 23.19
C CYS A 338 22.64 6.31 22.70
N ASP A 339 23.46 5.34 23.05
CA ASP A 339 24.88 5.19 22.65
C ASP A 339 25.05 4.17 21.51
N VAL A 340 24.18 3.16 21.50
CA VAL A 340 24.21 2.05 20.56
C VAL A 340 22.83 1.92 19.90
N LEU A 341 22.80 1.67 18.59
CA LEU A 341 21.60 1.26 17.87
C LEU A 341 21.82 -0.15 17.31
N LEU A 342 21.04 -1.11 17.80
CA LEU A 342 21.05 -2.52 17.39
C LEU A 342 19.77 -2.83 16.62
N GLY A 343 19.90 -3.44 15.44
CA GLY A 343 18.72 -3.84 14.66
C GLY A 343 19.01 -4.73 13.47
N LEU A 344 17.96 -5.41 13.00
CA LEU A 344 17.96 -6.16 11.74
C LEU A 344 18.02 -5.19 10.55
N HIS A 345 18.77 -5.57 9.51
CA HIS A 345 18.91 -4.80 8.29
C HIS A 345 17.55 -4.40 7.69
N GLY A 346 17.40 -3.12 7.35
CA GLY A 346 16.18 -2.53 6.77
C GLY A 346 15.92 -1.14 7.34
N ALA A 347 14.83 -0.50 6.89
CA ALA A 347 14.56 0.93 7.09
C ALA A 347 14.62 1.48 8.54
N GLY A 348 14.47 0.63 9.55
CA GLY A 348 14.67 1.03 10.95
C GLY A 348 16.11 1.45 11.27
N MET A 349 17.08 0.95 10.50
CA MET A 349 18.51 1.30 10.64
C MET A 349 18.84 2.71 10.15
N THR A 350 17.97 3.33 9.34
CA THR A 350 18.13 4.73 8.89
C THR A 350 18.17 5.72 10.06
N ASN A 351 17.61 5.34 11.21
CA ASN A 351 17.70 6.11 12.46
C ASN A 351 19.14 6.34 12.96
N LEU A 352 20.15 5.68 12.39
CA LEU A 352 21.57 5.99 12.66
C LEU A 352 21.90 7.49 12.57
N ILE A 353 21.19 8.24 11.71
CA ILE A 353 21.39 9.68 11.51
C ILE A 353 21.05 10.55 12.73
N PHE A 354 20.32 10.01 13.72
CA PHE A 354 19.99 10.68 14.98
C PHE A 354 20.90 10.26 16.14
N LEU A 355 21.68 9.18 15.96
CA LEU A 355 22.62 8.69 16.97
C LEU A 355 23.76 9.70 17.15
N PRO A 356 24.22 9.98 18.38
CA PRO A 356 25.33 10.90 18.60
C PRO A 356 26.65 10.35 18.04
N THR A 357 27.57 11.25 17.67
CA THR A 357 28.91 10.88 17.15
C THR A 357 29.71 10.04 18.15
N ASN A 358 30.55 9.14 17.65
CA ASN A 358 31.18 8.04 18.40
C ASN A 358 30.20 6.99 18.97
N GLY A 359 28.90 7.05 18.63
CA GLY A 359 27.94 5.98 18.89
C GLY A 359 28.23 4.73 18.05
N ILE A 360 27.58 3.62 18.38
CA ILE A 360 27.80 2.32 17.73
C ILE A 360 26.54 1.87 16.98
N LEU A 361 26.67 1.56 15.69
CA LEU A 361 25.63 0.89 14.91
C LEU A 361 25.93 -0.61 14.84
N ILE A 362 25.08 -1.43 15.43
CA ILE A 362 25.14 -2.90 15.37
C ILE A 362 24.09 -3.40 14.39
N GLN A 363 24.53 -3.82 13.21
CA GLN A 363 23.65 -4.34 12.16
C GLN A 363 23.64 -5.86 12.16
N ILE A 364 22.45 -6.43 12.40
CA ILE A 364 22.18 -7.85 12.22
C ILE A 364 21.85 -8.10 10.75
N VAL A 365 22.68 -8.87 10.07
CA VAL A 365 22.61 -9.17 8.64
C VAL A 365 21.80 -10.46 8.42
N PRO A 366 20.72 -10.43 7.61
CA PRO A 366 19.93 -11.61 7.24
C PRO A 366 20.76 -12.72 6.58
N LEU A 367 20.22 -13.94 6.53
CA LEU A 367 20.93 -15.11 5.99
C LEU A 367 21.32 -14.94 4.51
N GLY A 368 20.63 -14.05 3.78
CA GLY A 368 20.67 -13.86 2.33
C GLY A 368 22.01 -13.52 1.67
N ARG A 369 23.14 -13.59 2.38
CA ARG A 369 24.47 -13.10 1.94
C ARG A 369 24.45 -11.62 1.57
N MET A 370 23.95 -10.83 2.52
CA MET A 370 23.65 -9.40 2.36
C MET A 370 24.79 -8.48 2.81
N GLU A 371 25.98 -9.00 3.13
CA GLU A 371 27.07 -8.25 3.78
C GLU A 371 27.43 -6.95 3.04
N ASP A 372 27.66 -7.03 1.72
CA ASP A 372 28.02 -5.85 0.92
C ASP A 372 26.86 -4.84 0.83
N VAL A 373 25.62 -5.32 0.73
CA VAL A 373 24.40 -4.48 0.71
C VAL A 373 24.19 -3.79 2.06
N CYS A 374 24.48 -4.47 3.17
CA CYS A 374 24.45 -3.92 4.53
C CYS A 374 25.51 -2.83 4.71
N TRP A 375 26.74 -3.11 4.25
CA TRP A 375 27.81 -2.13 4.25
C TRP A 375 27.48 -0.89 3.41
N ILE A 376 27.00 -1.06 2.17
CA ILE A 376 26.65 0.06 1.29
C ILE A 376 25.52 0.91 1.89
N ASN A 377 24.44 0.26 2.35
CA ASN A 377 23.22 0.97 2.78
C ASN A 377 23.34 1.60 4.18
N TYR A 378 24.17 1.06 5.08
CA TYR A 378 24.23 1.54 6.48
C TYR A 378 25.65 1.56 7.08
N GLY A 379 26.54 0.63 6.71
CA GLY A 379 27.91 0.60 7.25
C GLY A 379 28.78 1.81 6.84
N ALA A 380 28.90 2.06 5.54
CA ALA A 380 29.60 3.23 5.01
C ALA A 380 28.92 4.55 5.42
N PRO A 381 27.57 4.70 5.36
CA PRO A 381 26.87 5.85 5.96
C PRO A 381 27.20 6.08 7.44
N ALA A 382 27.21 5.03 8.28
CA ALA A 382 27.55 5.14 9.70
C ALA A 382 28.96 5.72 9.91
N VAL A 383 29.97 5.23 9.17
CA VAL A 383 31.33 5.79 9.22
C VAL A 383 31.35 7.26 8.78
N ARG A 384 30.60 7.63 7.73
CA ARG A 384 30.51 9.02 7.24
C ARG A 384 29.89 9.98 8.26
N VAL A 385 29.00 9.51 9.15
CA VAL A 385 28.47 10.30 10.28
C VAL A 385 29.23 10.08 11.60
N LYS A 386 30.49 9.59 11.54
CA LYS A 386 31.38 9.35 12.69
C LYS A 386 30.80 8.38 13.73
N LEU A 387 30.12 7.33 13.29
CA LEU A 387 29.73 6.19 14.13
C LEU A 387 30.69 5.01 13.93
N HIS A 388 30.81 4.17 14.96
CA HIS A 388 31.42 2.86 14.82
C HIS A 388 30.40 1.88 14.25
N TYR A 389 30.78 1.12 13.22
CA TYR A 389 29.93 0.08 12.63
C TYR A 389 30.39 -1.31 13.06
N LEU A 390 29.45 -2.11 13.56
CA LEU A 390 29.63 -3.53 13.85
C LEU A 390 28.58 -4.33 13.08
N GLN A 391 29.02 -5.47 12.54
CA GLN A 391 28.19 -6.35 11.73
C GLN A 391 28.14 -7.74 12.36
N TYR A 392 26.93 -8.31 12.41
CA TYR A 392 26.71 -9.68 12.83
C TYR A 392 25.89 -10.40 11.74
N SER A 393 26.50 -11.30 10.99
CA SER A 393 25.78 -12.20 10.08
C SER A 393 25.23 -13.39 10.85
N ILE A 394 23.90 -13.55 10.77
CA ILE A 394 23.20 -14.68 11.38
C ILE A 394 23.63 -15.99 10.69
N ARG A 395 23.67 -17.09 11.45
CA ARG A 395 23.77 -18.43 10.86
C ARG A 395 22.38 -18.94 10.48
N ALA A 396 22.32 -20.00 9.67
CA ALA A 396 21.07 -20.67 9.35
C ALA A 396 20.19 -20.98 10.60
N PRO A 397 20.70 -21.55 11.72
CA PRO A 397 19.89 -21.84 12.91
C PRO A 397 19.20 -20.62 13.57
N GLU A 398 19.62 -19.40 13.22
CA GLU A 398 19.07 -18.16 13.76
C GLU A 398 17.95 -17.59 12.85
N SER A 399 17.63 -18.26 11.74
CA SER A 399 16.65 -17.86 10.73
C SER A 399 15.50 -18.87 10.66
N ASN A 400 14.25 -18.38 10.68
CA ASN A 400 13.06 -19.23 10.52
C ASN A 400 12.94 -19.92 9.15
N LEU A 401 13.86 -19.66 8.21
CA LEU A 401 13.90 -20.35 6.92
C LEU A 401 14.31 -21.82 7.07
N ILE A 402 15.04 -22.20 8.12
CA ILE A 402 15.41 -23.61 8.38
C ILE A 402 14.21 -24.52 8.68
N ASP A 403 13.10 -23.92 9.14
CA ASP A 403 11.85 -24.62 9.43
C ASP A 403 11.00 -24.78 8.15
N GLN A 404 11.36 -24.07 7.08
CA GLN A 404 10.63 -24.01 5.80
C GLN A 404 11.38 -24.70 4.66
N PHE A 405 12.71 -24.85 4.76
CA PHE A 405 13.57 -25.37 3.70
C PHE A 405 14.53 -26.43 4.25
N PRO A 406 14.80 -27.52 3.50
CA PRO A 406 15.84 -28.49 3.83
C PRO A 406 17.20 -27.84 4.08
N LYS A 407 18.02 -28.45 4.94
CA LYS A 407 19.35 -27.94 5.31
C LYS A 407 20.34 -27.86 4.14
N ASP A 408 20.06 -28.59 3.06
CA ASP A 408 20.81 -28.64 1.81
C ASP A 408 20.21 -27.76 0.69
N ASP A 409 19.07 -27.11 0.93
CA ASP A 409 18.44 -26.21 -0.04
C ASP A 409 19.33 -24.96 -0.29
N PRO A 410 19.47 -24.47 -1.54
CA PRO A 410 20.15 -23.21 -1.84
C PRO A 410 19.66 -22.00 -1.03
N VAL A 411 18.41 -21.98 -0.54
CA VAL A 411 17.88 -20.94 0.36
C VAL A 411 18.61 -20.91 1.71
N ILE A 412 19.20 -22.04 2.12
CA ILE A 412 19.95 -22.17 3.37
C ILE A 412 21.46 -22.18 3.14
N LEU A 413 21.94 -22.88 2.10
CA LEU A 413 23.38 -23.06 1.84
C LEU A 413 24.01 -22.03 0.89
N ASP A 414 23.31 -21.59 -0.16
CA ASP A 414 23.83 -20.60 -1.09
C ASP A 414 22.81 -19.56 -1.55
N PRO A 415 22.48 -18.59 -0.67
CA PRO A 415 21.61 -17.48 -1.02
C PRO A 415 22.06 -16.63 -2.22
N LYS A 416 23.33 -16.71 -2.62
CA LYS A 416 23.82 -16.03 -3.84
C LYS A 416 23.26 -16.71 -5.09
N ALA A 417 23.25 -18.04 -5.13
CA ALA A 417 22.60 -18.80 -6.21
C ALA A 417 21.09 -18.56 -6.28
N VAL A 418 20.41 -18.27 -5.16
CA VAL A 418 19.00 -17.84 -5.17
C VAL A 418 18.84 -16.52 -5.92
N PHE A 419 19.68 -15.51 -5.65
CA PHE A 419 19.65 -14.23 -6.36
C PHE A 419 19.97 -14.40 -7.85
N GLU A 420 21.03 -15.15 -8.18
CA GLU A 420 21.54 -15.29 -9.55
C GLU A 420 20.68 -16.16 -10.46
N LYS A 421 20.13 -17.26 -9.92
CA LYS A 421 19.37 -18.25 -10.72
C LYS A 421 17.86 -18.08 -10.63
N GLN A 422 17.36 -17.46 -9.56
CA GLN A 422 15.92 -17.36 -9.26
C GLN A 422 15.46 -15.89 -9.10
N GLY A 423 16.36 -14.92 -9.30
CA GLY A 423 16.05 -13.50 -9.42
C GLY A 423 15.97 -12.73 -8.10
N SER A 424 16.12 -11.42 -8.22
CA SER A 424 16.10 -10.47 -7.09
C SER A 424 14.75 -10.46 -6.36
N ALA A 425 13.62 -10.53 -7.08
CA ALA A 425 12.28 -10.49 -6.49
C ALA A 425 12.04 -11.62 -5.48
N ARG A 426 12.42 -12.86 -5.84
CA ARG A 426 12.34 -14.01 -4.94
C ARG A 426 13.28 -13.88 -3.75
N TRP A 427 14.54 -13.50 -4.00
CA TRP A 427 15.52 -13.32 -2.95
C TRP A 427 15.05 -12.28 -1.91
N VAL A 428 14.47 -11.17 -2.38
CA VAL A 428 13.83 -10.15 -1.53
C VAL A 428 12.62 -10.74 -0.79
N SER A 429 11.75 -11.50 -1.46
CA SER A 429 10.64 -12.20 -0.80
C SER A 429 11.09 -13.08 0.38
N LEU A 430 12.14 -13.89 0.19
CA LEU A 430 12.67 -14.79 1.21
C LEU A 430 13.37 -14.03 2.35
N TYR A 431 14.49 -13.37 2.07
CA TYR A 431 15.37 -12.82 3.12
C TYR A 431 14.93 -11.46 3.67
N MET A 432 14.10 -10.72 2.92
CA MET A 432 13.67 -9.36 3.30
C MET A 432 12.20 -9.26 3.71
N HIS A 433 11.32 -10.17 3.26
CA HIS A 433 9.90 -10.14 3.67
C HIS A 433 9.52 -11.29 4.62
N ARG A 434 9.89 -12.54 4.29
CA ARG A 434 9.48 -13.74 5.04
C ARG A 434 10.38 -14.10 6.23
N GLN A 435 11.66 -13.71 6.17
CA GLN A 435 12.61 -14.05 7.22
C GLN A 435 12.30 -13.32 8.55
N THR A 436 12.27 -14.10 9.63
CA THR A 436 12.36 -13.63 11.02
C THR A 436 13.58 -14.26 11.69
N VAL A 437 14.11 -13.63 12.74
CA VAL A 437 15.39 -14.01 13.34
C VAL A 437 15.24 -14.30 14.83
N LYS A 438 15.70 -15.47 15.26
CA LYS A 438 15.98 -15.78 16.67
C LYS A 438 17.48 -15.61 16.87
N LEU A 439 17.90 -14.52 17.51
CA LEU A 439 19.33 -14.21 17.66
C LEU A 439 19.96 -15.16 18.69
N ASP A 440 21.10 -15.76 18.36
CA ASP A 440 21.83 -16.64 19.29
C ASP A 440 22.62 -15.80 20.31
N VAL A 441 22.00 -15.55 21.46
CA VAL A 441 22.56 -14.73 22.55
C VAL A 441 23.70 -15.41 23.32
N GLU A 442 23.91 -16.71 23.14
CA GLU A 442 25.01 -17.46 23.78
C GLU A 442 26.26 -17.52 22.89
N ARG A 443 26.13 -17.20 21.59
CA ARG A 443 27.21 -17.27 20.61
C ARG A 443 28.31 -16.25 20.88
N ARG A 444 29.38 -16.70 21.54
CA ARG A 444 30.64 -15.96 21.76
C ARG A 444 31.48 -15.78 20.47
N SER A 445 30.89 -15.33 19.36
CA SER A 445 31.63 -14.95 18.15
C SER A 445 31.92 -13.45 18.13
N LEU A 446 33.20 -13.10 18.00
CA LEU A 446 33.65 -11.73 17.76
C LEU A 446 32.99 -11.15 16.49
N PRO A 447 32.63 -9.85 16.47
CA PRO A 447 32.20 -9.18 15.24
C PRO A 447 33.26 -9.31 14.15
N VAL A 448 32.85 -9.74 12.96
CA VAL A 448 33.77 -9.91 11.83
C VAL A 448 34.05 -8.53 11.24
N LEU A 449 35.23 -8.00 11.52
CA LEU A 449 35.76 -6.84 10.78
C LEU A 449 36.05 -7.26 9.33
N PRO A 450 35.74 -6.44 8.32
CA PRO A 450 35.96 -6.78 6.91
C PRO A 450 37.46 -6.90 6.60
N GLY A 451 37.94 -8.15 6.51
CA GLY A 451 39.32 -8.50 6.21
C GLY A 451 39.42 -9.28 4.89
N ASN A 452 40.16 -8.71 3.94
CA ASN A 452 40.71 -9.30 2.72
C ASN A 452 40.18 -10.70 2.28
N ARG A 453 39.25 -10.69 1.32
CA ARG A 453 39.28 -11.65 0.22
C ARG A 453 39.42 -10.90 -1.09
N ALA A 454 40.61 -10.97 -1.65
CA ALA A 454 40.77 -10.88 -3.10
C ALA A 454 40.38 -12.26 -3.67
N ASP A 455 39.61 -12.24 -4.75
CA ASP A 455 39.70 -13.11 -5.94
C ASP A 455 38.31 -13.45 -6.54
N ALA A 456 38.27 -13.50 -7.88
CA ALA A 456 37.18 -13.88 -8.78
C ALA A 456 36.02 -12.87 -8.98
N ASP A 457 36.25 -11.99 -9.95
CA ASP A 457 35.36 -11.57 -11.05
C ASP A 457 34.05 -10.78 -10.78
N GLY A 458 33.98 -9.59 -11.39
CA GLY A 458 32.83 -9.35 -12.28
C GLY A 458 32.10 -8.00 -12.28
N PHE A 459 32.50 -6.95 -11.56
CA PHE A 459 31.90 -5.61 -11.76
C PHE A 459 32.88 -4.47 -11.47
N GLN A 460 33.34 -3.79 -12.54
CA GLN A 460 34.11 -2.55 -12.42
C GLN A 460 33.16 -1.36 -12.21
N THR A 461 33.34 -0.64 -11.09
CA THR A 461 33.06 0.80 -11.03
C THR A 461 34.21 1.47 -10.29
N GLU A 462 34.80 2.49 -10.90
CA GLU A 462 35.98 3.18 -10.37
C GLU A 462 35.58 4.11 -9.22
N VAL A 463 36.08 3.84 -8.02
CA VAL A 463 36.13 4.82 -6.92
C VAL A 463 37.51 4.71 -6.26
N GLY A 464 38.19 5.85 -6.15
CA GLY A 464 39.58 5.94 -5.68
C GLY A 464 39.80 5.40 -4.27
N SER A 465 41.00 4.87 -4.04
CA SER A 465 41.36 4.21 -2.78
C SER A 465 41.80 5.19 -1.69
N GLU A 466 40.94 5.43 -0.70
CA GLU A 466 41.35 5.90 0.62
C GLU A 466 40.82 4.96 1.72
N ARG A 467 41.52 3.84 1.93
CA ARG A 467 41.33 2.98 3.11
C ARG A 467 42.33 3.41 4.19
N GLN A 468 41.88 4.17 5.19
CA GLN A 468 42.67 4.39 6.41
C GLN A 468 42.65 3.15 7.32
N PRO A 469 43.72 2.88 8.08
CA PRO A 469 43.79 1.73 8.98
C PRO A 469 42.90 1.93 10.20
N VAL A 470 41.91 1.05 10.39
CA VAL A 470 41.03 1.05 11.56
C VAL A 470 41.79 0.50 12.78
N ALA A 471 41.74 1.23 13.90
CA ALA A 471 42.48 0.88 15.11
C ALA A 471 41.99 -0.43 15.76
N LYS A 472 42.94 -1.24 16.26
CA LYS A 472 42.64 -2.37 17.14
C LYS A 472 42.14 -1.84 18.50
N ILE A 473 40.84 -1.97 18.77
CA ILE A 473 40.32 -1.83 20.14
C ILE A 473 40.45 -3.19 20.82
N GLN A 474 41.44 -3.31 21.69
CA GLN A 474 41.65 -4.49 22.53
C GLN A 474 40.77 -4.35 23.78
N ILE A 475 39.56 -4.91 23.74
CA ILE A 475 38.72 -5.01 24.93
C ILE A 475 39.41 -5.95 25.93
N LEU A 476 39.50 -5.49 27.17
CA LEU A 476 40.29 -6.11 28.25
C LEU A 476 39.97 -7.59 28.42
N GLY A 477 41.01 -8.42 28.34
CA GLY A 477 40.90 -9.84 28.61
C GLY A 477 40.90 -10.13 30.11
N LEU A 478 40.02 -11.03 30.54
CA LEU A 478 40.22 -11.83 31.74
C LEU A 478 40.49 -13.27 31.28
N GLY A 479 41.77 -13.63 31.26
CA GLY A 479 42.23 -15.00 30.99
C GLY A 479 42.15 -15.88 32.25
N PRO A 480 42.11 -17.21 32.10
CA PRO A 480 41.87 -18.12 33.21
C PRO A 480 43.16 -18.56 33.93
N SER A 481 43.12 -18.64 35.26
CA SER A 481 43.85 -19.66 36.06
C SER A 481 43.59 -19.46 37.55
N LEU A 482 43.17 -20.54 38.24
CA LEU A 482 43.79 -21.11 39.45
C LEU A 482 42.86 -22.14 40.12
N LEU A 483 43.30 -23.40 40.04
CA LEU A 483 42.94 -24.53 40.91
C LEU A 483 44.21 -24.88 41.73
N PRO A 484 44.18 -25.72 42.80
CA PRO A 484 43.08 -26.18 43.66
C PRO A 484 43.43 -25.88 45.16
N PRO A 485 42.98 -26.63 46.20
CA PRO A 485 43.27 -28.07 46.42
C PRO A 485 42.03 -28.95 46.71
N GLN A 486 42.26 -30.26 46.69
CA GLN A 486 41.28 -31.34 46.92
C GLN A 486 41.01 -31.60 48.41
N SER A 487 39.90 -32.28 48.69
CA SER A 487 39.82 -33.31 49.74
C SER A 487 38.80 -34.39 49.35
N ASP A 488 39.25 -35.64 49.33
CA ASP A 488 38.50 -36.82 48.86
C ASP A 488 37.52 -37.41 49.91
N HIS A 489 36.92 -38.57 49.55
CA HIS A 489 36.15 -39.52 50.38
C HIS A 489 34.65 -39.22 50.60
N ASP A 490 33.71 -40.17 50.44
CA ASP A 490 33.78 -41.59 50.01
C ASP A 490 32.45 -42.04 49.36
N ALA A 491 32.47 -43.15 48.62
CA ALA A 491 31.29 -43.83 48.09
C ALA A 491 31.05 -45.17 48.81
N VAL A 492 29.80 -45.47 49.18
CA VAL A 492 29.39 -46.79 49.69
C VAL A 492 28.00 -47.17 49.18
N ASN A 493 27.89 -48.36 48.58
CA ASN A 493 26.63 -49.02 48.19
C ASN A 493 25.95 -49.67 49.41
N GLY A 494 24.63 -49.89 49.35
CA GLY A 494 23.93 -50.72 50.35
C GLY A 494 22.48 -51.02 49.96
N ASP A 495 22.23 -52.26 49.55
CA ASP A 495 20.92 -52.77 49.12
C ASP A 495 19.99 -53.18 50.28
N ASP A 496 18.70 -53.27 49.94
CA ASP A 496 17.67 -54.23 50.40
C ASP A 496 17.33 -54.39 51.91
N HIS A 497 16.06 -54.14 52.26
CA HIS A 497 15.13 -55.13 52.83
C HIS A 497 13.80 -54.47 53.23
N GLY A 498 12.67 -55.18 53.04
CA GLY A 498 11.33 -54.67 53.35
C GLY A 498 10.49 -55.56 54.28
N ILE A 499 9.16 -55.38 54.18
CA ILE A 499 8.05 -56.24 54.64
C ILE A 499 7.33 -55.86 55.98
N GLN A 500 5.98 -55.91 55.90
CA GLN A 500 4.93 -55.86 56.95
C GLN A 500 4.63 -54.51 57.67
N GLY A 501 3.36 -54.09 57.86
CA GLY A 501 2.10 -54.56 57.25
C GLY A 501 0.79 -54.22 57.99
N SER A 502 -0.28 -54.02 57.20
CA SER A 502 -1.71 -54.40 57.49
C SER A 502 -2.66 -53.53 58.35
N ARG A 503 -3.90 -53.41 57.80
CA ARG A 503 -5.25 -53.17 58.42
C ARG A 503 -5.62 -51.69 58.75
N LYS A 504 -6.88 -51.24 58.62
CA LYS A 504 -8.19 -51.91 58.35
C LYS A 504 -9.24 -50.90 57.82
N ALA A 505 -10.24 -51.37 57.05
CA ALA A 505 -11.53 -50.67 56.83
C ALA A 505 -12.59 -51.11 57.88
N PRO A 506 -13.82 -50.53 57.89
CA PRO A 506 -14.92 -51.21 57.18
C PRO A 506 -16.02 -50.29 56.55
N LEU A 507 -16.99 -50.95 55.89
CA LEU A 507 -18.11 -50.43 55.07
C LEU A 507 -19.33 -49.87 55.83
N GLY A 508 -20.18 -49.15 55.09
CA GLY A 508 -21.65 -49.09 55.23
C GLY A 508 -22.31 -49.06 53.83
N LYS A 509 -23.55 -49.57 53.68
CA LYS A 509 -24.27 -49.79 52.39
C LYS A 509 -25.80 -49.60 52.56
N GLU A 510 -26.58 -49.80 51.48
CA GLU A 510 -28.07 -49.93 51.40
C GLU A 510 -28.87 -48.60 51.40
N ASP A 511 -30.03 -48.45 50.75
CA ASP A 511 -30.63 -49.17 49.59
C ASP A 511 -31.76 -48.35 48.88
N ALA A 512 -31.88 -48.60 47.56
CA ALA A 512 -33.06 -48.85 46.70
C ALA A 512 -34.48 -48.19 46.84
N GLN A 513 -34.98 -47.78 45.65
CA GLN A 513 -36.33 -48.04 45.04
C GLN A 513 -37.60 -47.17 45.28
N SER A 514 -38.13 -46.68 44.13
CA SER A 514 -39.57 -46.67 43.71
C SER A 514 -40.56 -45.70 44.42
N SER A 515 -41.69 -45.21 43.87
CA SER A 515 -42.44 -45.49 42.62
C SER A 515 -43.42 -44.32 42.28
N GLN A 516 -43.89 -44.24 41.01
CA GLN A 516 -45.26 -43.82 40.58
C GLN A 516 -45.77 -42.36 40.82
N VAL A 517 -46.82 -41.84 40.15
CA VAL A 517 -47.34 -41.88 38.74
C VAL A 517 -48.64 -41.02 38.64
N LEU A 518 -48.95 -40.43 37.46
CA LEU A 518 -50.25 -39.78 37.08
C LEU A 518 -50.65 -38.50 37.89
N GLU A 519 -51.53 -37.58 37.48
CA GLU A 519 -52.15 -37.11 36.21
C GLU A 519 -52.82 -35.72 36.53
N THR A 520 -53.09 -34.75 35.65
CA THR A 520 -54.24 -34.74 34.72
C THR A 520 -54.34 -33.41 33.93
N LYS A 521 -54.68 -33.52 32.62
CA LYS A 521 -55.64 -32.68 31.83
C LYS A 521 -55.32 -31.18 31.57
N THR A 522 -55.79 -30.56 30.47
CA THR A 522 -57.00 -30.86 29.65
C THR A 522 -56.87 -30.51 28.15
N GLU A 523 -57.61 -31.23 27.30
CA GLU A 523 -58.23 -30.90 25.98
C GLU A 523 -57.42 -30.13 24.89
N ILE A 524 -57.13 -30.68 23.71
CA ILE A 524 -57.99 -31.16 22.58
C ILE A 524 -58.59 -30.02 21.74
N GLU A 525 -58.09 -29.86 20.51
CA GLU A 525 -58.92 -30.10 19.31
C GLU A 525 -58.05 -30.49 18.09
N GLN A 526 -58.50 -31.50 17.35
CA GLN A 526 -57.95 -31.93 16.05
C GLN A 526 -59.03 -31.79 14.98
N ASN A 527 -58.63 -31.31 13.80
CA ASN A 527 -59.06 -31.76 12.48
C ASN A 527 -57.97 -31.25 11.51
N GLY A 528 -57.38 -32.02 10.59
CA GLY A 528 -57.99 -33.05 9.73
C GLY A 528 -58.36 -32.39 8.39
N MET A 529 -57.98 -32.87 7.20
CA MET A 529 -57.47 -34.21 6.84
C MET A 529 -57.02 -34.25 5.35
N SER A 530 -56.11 -35.18 5.00
CA SER A 530 -55.93 -35.82 3.66
C SER A 530 -55.50 -34.95 2.45
N VAL A 531 -54.27 -35.04 1.95
CA VAL A 531 -53.78 -35.99 0.89
C VAL A 531 -54.43 -35.84 -0.49
N THR A 532 -53.64 -35.43 -1.50
CA THR A 532 -53.25 -36.23 -2.70
C THR A 532 -52.08 -35.57 -3.43
N ALA A 533 -51.29 -36.37 -4.16
CA ALA A 533 -50.23 -35.90 -5.05
C ALA A 533 -50.75 -35.77 -6.49
N ASP A 534 -50.09 -34.92 -7.29
CA ASP A 534 -49.90 -35.12 -8.73
C ASP A 534 -48.72 -34.27 -9.25
N ASP A 535 -48.07 -34.76 -10.31
CA ASP A 535 -46.83 -34.31 -10.97
C ASP A 535 -47.15 -34.05 -12.47
N PRO A 536 -46.21 -33.75 -13.40
CA PRO A 536 -45.14 -32.74 -13.47
C PRO A 536 -45.39 -31.64 -14.54
N SER A 537 -44.43 -30.71 -14.63
CA SER A 537 -43.95 -30.07 -15.88
C SER A 537 -44.73 -28.91 -16.55
N ARG A 538 -44.10 -27.72 -16.57
CA ARG A 538 -43.58 -27.15 -17.83
C ARG A 538 -42.49 -26.09 -17.61
N ASN A 539 -41.43 -26.19 -18.41
CA ASN A 539 -40.18 -25.43 -18.31
C ASN A 539 -40.35 -23.91 -18.47
N GLN A 540 -39.45 -23.16 -17.84
CA GLN A 540 -38.42 -22.46 -18.62
C GLN A 540 -37.04 -22.74 -18.01
N GLU A 541 -36.11 -23.24 -18.83
CA GLU A 541 -34.70 -23.40 -18.48
C GLU A 541 -34.01 -22.04 -18.61
N GLU A 542 -33.70 -21.40 -17.48
CA GLU A 542 -32.59 -20.43 -17.49
C GLU A 542 -31.29 -21.20 -17.26
N THR A 543 -30.42 -21.11 -18.25
CA THR A 543 -29.07 -21.68 -18.21
C THR A 543 -28.26 -21.00 -17.10
N HIS A 544 -27.96 -21.72 -16.03
CA HIS A 544 -26.98 -21.30 -15.03
C HIS A 544 -25.55 -21.31 -15.63
N ASP A 545 -25.27 -20.31 -16.46
CA ASP A 545 -23.95 -20.09 -17.00
C ASP A 545 -22.99 -19.64 -15.89
N ARG A 546 -21.84 -20.31 -15.80
CA ARG A 546 -20.85 -20.10 -14.75
C ARG A 546 -20.05 -18.81 -14.97
N LEU A 547 -20.62 -17.67 -14.62
CA LEU A 547 -19.95 -16.37 -14.65
C LEU A 547 -19.47 -15.94 -13.26
N ALA A 548 -18.33 -16.49 -12.84
CA ALA A 548 -17.58 -16.00 -11.67
C ALA A 548 -16.80 -14.71 -12.03
N LEU A 549 -17.54 -13.60 -12.16
CA LEU A 549 -17.09 -12.28 -12.63
C LEU A 549 -15.86 -11.72 -11.87
N PRO A 550 -15.10 -10.77 -12.46
CA PRO A 550 -13.89 -10.20 -11.86
C PRO A 550 -14.10 -9.67 -10.43
N THR A 551 -13.32 -10.15 -9.47
CA THR A 551 -12.95 -9.36 -8.29
C THR A 551 -11.65 -8.63 -8.61
N ILE A 552 -11.67 -7.30 -8.65
CA ILE A 552 -10.52 -6.37 -8.74
C ILE A 552 -9.97 -6.06 -10.14
N SER A 553 -9.96 -4.74 -10.39
CA SER A 553 -9.31 -4.04 -11.51
C SER A 553 -7.78 -4.02 -11.38
N ASN A 554 -7.07 -3.91 -12.51
CA ASN A 554 -5.61 -3.98 -12.52
C ASN A 554 -4.95 -2.61 -12.82
N TYR A 555 -5.30 -1.57 -12.08
CA TYR A 555 -4.72 -0.22 -12.24
C TYR A 555 -4.36 0.49 -10.92
N THR A 556 -3.44 1.45 -11.07
CA THR A 556 -2.66 2.15 -10.04
C THR A 556 -3.51 3.09 -9.18
N ILE A 557 -3.13 3.26 -7.91
CA ILE A 557 -3.78 4.20 -6.98
C ILE A 557 -3.24 5.62 -7.16
N ASN A 558 -4.15 6.59 -7.28
CA ASN A 558 -3.87 7.96 -7.73
C ASN A 558 -4.98 8.95 -7.29
N ASP A 559 -5.34 8.96 -6.00
CA ASP A 559 -6.43 9.82 -5.50
C ASP A 559 -6.01 11.27 -5.28
N ARG A 560 -6.69 12.19 -5.97
CA ARG A 560 -6.59 13.64 -5.79
C ARG A 560 -7.58 14.14 -4.76
N THR A 561 -7.28 15.25 -4.08
CA THR A 561 -8.38 16.04 -3.51
C THR A 561 -8.11 17.49 -3.20
N GLN A 562 -9.15 18.27 -3.46
CA GLN A 562 -9.47 19.51 -2.80
C GLN A 562 -10.55 19.24 -1.73
N GLY A 563 -10.39 19.86 -0.56
CA GLY A 563 -11.51 20.10 0.35
C GLY A 563 -12.20 21.41 -0.01
N ASP A 564 -13.52 21.49 0.20
CA ASP A 564 -14.33 22.68 -0.13
C ASP A 564 -14.38 23.67 1.05
N GLY A 565 -14.48 24.97 0.75
CA GLY A 565 -14.38 26.06 1.71
C GLY A 565 -15.72 26.42 2.36
N THR A 566 -15.76 26.47 3.68
CA THR A 566 -16.95 26.95 4.41
C THR A 566 -17.01 28.48 4.40
N VAL A 567 -17.85 29.07 3.55
CA VAL A 567 -18.05 30.52 3.50
C VAL A 567 -19.03 30.96 4.59
N VAL A 568 -18.53 31.73 5.56
CA VAL A 568 -19.35 32.45 6.54
C VAL A 568 -19.77 33.80 5.95
N LEU A 569 -21.07 34.07 5.94
CA LEU A 569 -21.63 35.32 5.42
C LEU A 569 -21.61 36.43 6.48
N GLU A 570 -20.78 37.46 6.29
CA GLU A 570 -20.95 38.76 6.95
C GLU A 570 -21.23 39.86 5.90
N HIS A 571 -22.20 40.73 6.21
CA HIS A 571 -22.61 41.84 5.33
C HIS A 571 -21.65 43.03 5.43
N SER A 572 -21.24 43.58 4.29
CA SER A 572 -20.95 45.02 4.16
C SER A 572 -21.27 45.50 2.75
N ASP A 573 -21.62 46.79 2.63
CA ASP A 573 -22.33 47.37 1.48
C ASP A 573 -21.40 48.22 0.58
N GLY A 574 -21.73 48.28 -0.72
CA GLY A 574 -21.25 49.31 -1.66
C GLY A 574 -20.24 48.91 -2.75
N GLY A 575 -20.64 49.09 -4.02
CA GLY A 575 -19.72 49.70 -5.01
C GLY A 575 -19.15 48.87 -6.19
N GLU A 576 -19.97 48.08 -6.88
CA GLU A 576 -19.91 47.80 -8.34
C GLU A 576 -18.54 47.77 -9.09
N GLN A 577 -18.06 46.56 -9.43
CA GLN A 577 -17.68 46.21 -10.82
C GLN A 577 -17.98 44.74 -11.09
N ILE A 578 -18.80 44.45 -12.10
CA ILE A 578 -19.21 43.08 -12.45
C ILE A 578 -18.11 42.42 -13.30
N GLN A 579 -17.28 41.59 -12.67
CA GLN A 579 -16.58 40.52 -13.37
C GLN A 579 -17.57 39.37 -13.58
N THR A 580 -17.79 38.97 -14.83
CA THR A 580 -18.53 37.73 -15.12
C THR A 580 -17.77 36.54 -14.54
N PRO A 581 -18.38 35.71 -13.67
CA PRO A 581 -17.70 34.55 -13.09
C PRO A 581 -17.19 33.62 -14.19
N GLU A 582 -15.96 33.11 -14.06
CA GLU A 582 -15.50 32.02 -14.89
C GLU A 582 -16.43 30.81 -14.69
N ARG A 583 -16.95 30.29 -15.80
CA ARG A 583 -17.95 29.22 -15.79
C ARG A 583 -17.27 27.91 -15.41
N LYS A 584 -17.63 27.35 -14.26
CA LYS A 584 -17.21 26.00 -13.83
C LYS A 584 -17.60 24.98 -14.92
N PRO A 585 -16.71 24.07 -15.34
CA PRO A 585 -17.06 23.01 -16.29
C PRO A 585 -18.15 22.10 -15.70
N LEU A 586 -18.98 21.51 -16.56
CA LEU A 586 -20.10 20.66 -16.11
C LEU A 586 -19.63 19.36 -15.45
N CYS A 587 -18.46 18.86 -15.86
CA CYS A 587 -17.89 17.60 -15.40
C CYS A 587 -16.46 17.77 -14.87
N ASP A 588 -16.14 16.98 -13.85
CA ASP A 588 -14.82 16.80 -13.27
C ASP A 588 -14.33 15.38 -13.63
N ASP A 589 -13.28 15.34 -14.46
CA ASP A 589 -12.55 14.14 -14.86
C ASP A 589 -11.18 14.04 -14.16
N SER A 590 -10.94 14.87 -13.13
CA SER A 590 -9.63 14.94 -12.48
C SER A 590 -9.38 13.77 -11.52
N ASP A 591 -10.43 13.16 -10.98
CA ASP A 591 -10.35 11.96 -10.16
C ASP A 591 -10.06 10.72 -11.03
N ARG A 592 -9.28 9.79 -10.47
CA ARG A 592 -8.80 8.58 -11.16
C ARG A 592 -9.84 7.47 -11.25
N ARG A 593 -10.88 7.52 -10.42
CA ARG A 593 -11.79 6.40 -10.15
C ARG A 593 -13.17 6.69 -10.68
N THR A 594 -13.59 7.95 -10.63
CA THR A 594 -14.87 8.39 -11.15
C THR A 594 -14.68 9.63 -11.99
N ASP A 595 -15.53 9.78 -12.98
CA ASP A 595 -15.90 11.08 -13.52
C ASP A 595 -17.16 11.51 -12.78
N VAL A 596 -17.37 12.80 -12.52
CA VAL A 596 -18.62 13.31 -11.92
C VAL A 596 -19.03 14.60 -12.60
N CYS A 597 -20.29 14.69 -13.05
CA CYS A 597 -20.86 15.93 -13.53
C CYS A 597 -21.82 16.53 -12.49
N GLU A 598 -21.78 17.85 -12.31
CA GLU A 598 -22.68 18.58 -11.42
C GLU A 598 -23.26 19.82 -12.12
N MET A 599 -24.58 19.80 -12.31
CA MET A 599 -25.34 20.86 -12.97
C MET A 599 -26.28 21.56 -11.98
N HIS A 600 -26.43 22.88 -12.12
CA HIS A 600 -27.32 23.74 -11.33
C HIS A 600 -28.11 24.66 -12.26
N GLY A 601 -29.43 24.49 -12.35
CA GLY A 601 -30.33 25.16 -13.31
C GLY A 601 -31.38 24.20 -13.87
N ASP A 602 -31.97 24.49 -15.04
CA ASP A 602 -32.92 23.59 -15.71
C ASP A 602 -32.18 22.39 -16.32
N VAL A 603 -32.21 21.24 -15.62
CA VAL A 603 -31.65 19.99 -16.10
C VAL A 603 -32.78 19.03 -16.45
N ARG A 604 -32.75 18.49 -17.67
CA ARG A 604 -33.77 17.56 -18.19
C ARG A 604 -33.16 16.19 -18.44
N ILE A 605 -33.83 15.17 -17.95
CA ILE A 605 -33.45 13.76 -18.05
C ILE A 605 -34.59 13.04 -18.80
N PRO A 606 -34.47 12.81 -20.13
CA PRO A 606 -35.45 12.06 -20.89
C PRO A 606 -35.30 10.56 -20.59
N GLY A 607 -36.33 9.92 -20.04
CA GLY A 607 -36.37 8.49 -19.73
C GLY A 607 -36.08 7.61 -20.95
N ASN A 608 -35.39 6.48 -20.73
CA ASN A 608 -34.91 5.55 -21.75
C ASN A 608 -34.02 6.19 -22.84
N SER A 609 -33.52 7.41 -22.63
CA SER A 609 -32.45 8.00 -23.44
C SER A 609 -31.07 7.71 -22.83
N SER A 610 -30.00 8.11 -23.52
CA SER A 610 -28.66 8.19 -22.91
C SER A 610 -28.25 9.64 -22.63
N SER A 611 -29.20 10.60 -22.58
CA SER A 611 -28.91 12.03 -22.50
C SER A 611 -29.29 12.64 -21.14
N ILE A 612 -28.46 13.54 -20.64
CA ILE A 612 -28.71 14.45 -19.52
C ILE A 612 -28.47 15.87 -20.06
N ILE A 613 -29.52 16.68 -20.14
CA ILE A 613 -29.50 17.94 -20.89
C ILE A 613 -29.56 19.12 -19.93
N PHE A 614 -28.52 19.93 -19.88
CA PHE A 614 -28.49 21.21 -19.18
C PHE A 614 -28.96 22.33 -20.11
N VAL A 615 -30.08 22.98 -19.75
CA VAL A 615 -30.75 23.96 -20.61
C VAL A 615 -30.23 25.36 -20.34
N GLU A 616 -29.50 25.90 -21.31
CA GLU A 616 -28.85 27.22 -21.19
C GLU A 616 -29.63 28.33 -21.89
N ALA A 617 -29.74 29.47 -21.22
CA ALA A 617 -30.37 30.68 -21.75
C ALA A 617 -29.47 31.48 -22.71
N SER A 618 -28.15 31.26 -22.68
CA SER A 618 -27.16 31.98 -23.50
C SER A 618 -26.86 31.27 -24.82
N LYS A 619 -26.88 32.02 -25.93
CA LYS A 619 -26.42 31.55 -27.25
C LYS A 619 -24.89 31.57 -27.36
N THR A 620 -24.21 30.88 -26.46
CA THR A 620 -22.77 30.62 -26.56
C THR A 620 -22.54 29.51 -27.60
N GLU A 621 -21.64 29.73 -28.57
CA GLU A 621 -21.45 28.82 -29.71
C GLU A 621 -20.76 27.49 -29.34
N GLN A 622 -20.25 27.36 -28.11
CA GLN A 622 -19.65 26.13 -27.60
C GLN A 622 -20.73 25.22 -26.98
N LYS A 623 -21.14 24.19 -27.73
CA LYS A 623 -21.83 23.02 -27.16
C LYS A 623 -20.83 22.21 -26.34
N GLU A 624 -21.04 22.15 -25.04
CA GLU A 624 -20.28 21.29 -24.12
C GLU A 624 -20.96 19.91 -24.10
N LEU A 625 -20.24 18.86 -24.50
CA LEU A 625 -20.73 17.47 -24.54
C LEU A 625 -19.70 16.56 -23.88
N TRP A 626 -20.13 15.82 -22.86
CA TRP A 626 -19.31 14.87 -22.13
C TRP A 626 -19.90 13.45 -22.26
N GLN A 627 -19.03 12.46 -22.42
CA GLN A 627 -19.38 11.05 -22.33
C GLN A 627 -18.89 10.49 -21.00
N ILE A 628 -19.80 9.97 -20.18
CA ILE A 628 -19.52 9.53 -18.81
C ILE A 628 -20.14 8.16 -18.54
N HIS A 629 -19.35 7.27 -17.94
CA HIS A 629 -19.86 6.04 -17.32
C HIS A 629 -20.16 6.36 -15.85
N PRO A 630 -21.43 6.36 -15.40
CA PRO A 630 -21.79 6.83 -14.06
C PRO A 630 -21.56 5.72 -13.00
N TYR A 631 -20.32 5.22 -12.93
CA TYR A 631 -19.87 4.11 -12.09
C TYR A 631 -18.38 4.28 -11.73
N PRO A 632 -17.98 4.18 -10.44
CA PRO A 632 -16.64 4.56 -9.99
C PRO A 632 -15.58 3.45 -10.21
N ARG A 633 -15.36 3.08 -11.47
CA ARG A 633 -14.29 2.19 -11.98
C ARG A 633 -13.66 2.72 -13.28
N LYS A 634 -13.41 4.03 -13.35
CA LYS A 634 -12.71 4.69 -14.47
C LYS A 634 -11.44 3.94 -14.86
N GLY A 635 -11.28 3.70 -16.17
CA GLY A 635 -10.20 2.89 -16.74
C GLY A 635 -10.44 1.37 -16.75
N ASP A 636 -11.50 0.85 -16.12
CA ASP A 636 -11.83 -0.58 -16.16
C ASP A 636 -12.76 -0.94 -17.33
N GLU A 637 -12.16 -1.18 -18.50
CA GLU A 637 -12.87 -1.66 -19.70
C GLU A 637 -13.68 -2.95 -19.49
N ALA A 638 -13.31 -3.79 -18.52
CA ALA A 638 -14.02 -5.03 -18.25
C ALA A 638 -15.29 -4.78 -17.42
N CYS A 639 -15.27 -3.81 -16.50
CA CYS A 639 -16.44 -3.31 -15.80
C CYS A 639 -17.38 -2.55 -16.74
N PHE A 640 -16.84 -1.62 -17.55
CA PHE A 640 -17.63 -0.72 -18.38
C PHE A 640 -18.39 -1.40 -19.53
N LYS A 641 -18.02 -2.63 -19.94
CA LYS A 641 -18.85 -3.47 -20.83
C LYS A 641 -20.27 -3.72 -20.32
N GLY A 642 -20.50 -3.59 -19.02
CA GLY A 642 -21.82 -3.73 -18.40
C GLY A 642 -22.33 -2.43 -17.77
N VAL A 643 -21.81 -1.26 -18.16
CA VAL A 643 -22.25 0.05 -17.68
C VAL A 643 -22.62 0.92 -18.89
N ARG A 644 -23.83 1.47 -18.91
CA ARG A 644 -24.28 2.39 -19.95
C ARG A 644 -23.51 3.71 -19.88
N GLU A 645 -22.92 4.10 -21.00
CA GLU A 645 -22.37 5.45 -21.18
C GLU A 645 -23.51 6.47 -21.39
N LEU A 646 -23.43 7.60 -20.69
CA LEU A 646 -24.36 8.72 -20.77
C LEU A 646 -23.68 9.94 -21.40
N ALA A 647 -24.44 10.66 -22.22
CA ALA A 647 -24.10 11.97 -22.75
C ALA A 647 -24.64 13.06 -21.81
N VAL A 648 -23.75 13.90 -21.27
CA VAL A 648 -24.12 15.12 -20.53
C VAL A 648 -23.87 16.30 -21.46
N GLU A 649 -24.93 17.02 -21.83
CA GLU A 649 -24.88 18.05 -22.87
C GLU A 649 -25.46 19.40 -22.42
N ALA A 650 -24.74 20.49 -22.73
CA ALA A 650 -25.24 21.86 -22.62
C ALA A 650 -25.88 22.31 -23.93
N GLY A 651 -27.10 22.84 -23.88
CA GLY A 651 -27.77 23.35 -25.07
C GLY A 651 -29.04 24.14 -24.81
N SER A 652 -29.54 24.79 -25.87
CA SER A 652 -30.81 25.55 -25.84
C SER A 652 -32.03 24.74 -26.29
N GLU A 653 -31.83 23.48 -26.72
CA GLU A 653 -32.88 22.60 -27.24
C GLU A 653 -33.01 21.38 -26.31
N ALA A 654 -34.19 21.20 -25.72
CA ALA A 654 -34.49 20.07 -24.85
C ALA A 654 -36.00 19.75 -24.89
N PRO A 655 -36.41 18.47 -24.72
CA PRO A 655 -37.82 18.10 -24.71
C PRO A 655 -38.55 18.74 -23.51
N PRO A 656 -39.87 18.97 -23.60
CA PRO A 656 -40.64 19.57 -22.50
C PRO A 656 -40.68 18.64 -21.29
N CYS A 657 -40.61 19.22 -20.09
CA CYS A 657 -40.77 18.50 -18.84
C CYS A 657 -42.15 17.84 -18.75
N THR A 658 -42.20 16.56 -18.40
CA THR A 658 -43.47 15.89 -18.04
C THR A 658 -43.61 15.76 -16.53
N ILE A 659 -42.49 15.59 -15.81
CA ILE A 659 -42.42 15.58 -14.34
C ILE A 659 -41.38 16.60 -13.88
N ASN A 660 -41.73 17.42 -12.89
CA ASN A 660 -40.82 18.37 -12.27
C ASN A 660 -40.51 17.93 -10.83
N HIS A 661 -39.25 18.03 -10.42
CA HIS A 661 -38.78 17.67 -9.09
C HIS A 661 -38.18 18.89 -8.39
N ASP A 662 -38.56 19.10 -7.13
CA ASP A 662 -37.95 20.12 -6.27
C ASP A 662 -36.66 19.64 -5.61
N ALA A 663 -36.53 18.34 -5.34
CA ALA A 663 -35.30 17.74 -4.84
C ALA A 663 -34.24 17.59 -5.96
N PRO A 664 -32.94 17.68 -5.64
CA PRO A 664 -31.85 17.33 -6.56
C PRO A 664 -31.89 15.86 -6.97
N ALA A 665 -31.19 15.49 -8.05
CA ALA A 665 -30.99 14.09 -8.43
C ALA A 665 -29.53 13.62 -8.41
N ILE A 666 -29.34 12.32 -8.17
CA ILE A 666 -28.09 11.60 -8.40
C ILE A 666 -28.36 10.49 -9.43
N VAL A 667 -27.61 10.52 -10.54
CA VAL A 667 -27.67 9.55 -11.63
C VAL A 667 -26.50 8.57 -11.51
N PHE A 668 -26.78 7.27 -11.34
CA PHE A 668 -25.75 6.24 -11.24
C PHE A 668 -26.15 4.91 -11.91
N SER A 669 -25.18 4.05 -12.21
CA SER A 669 -25.42 2.73 -12.80
C SER A 669 -25.42 1.62 -11.75
N THR A 670 -26.38 0.69 -11.83
CA THR A 670 -26.30 -0.61 -11.13
C THR A 670 -25.72 -1.74 -11.99
N GLY A 671 -25.05 -1.38 -13.08
CA GLY A 671 -24.38 -2.27 -14.02
C GLY A 671 -23.09 -2.89 -13.46
N GLY A 672 -22.06 -2.95 -14.29
CA GLY A 672 -20.69 -3.30 -13.91
C GLY A 672 -20.58 -4.55 -13.02
N TYR A 673 -19.88 -4.41 -11.90
CA TYR A 673 -19.64 -5.49 -10.93
C TYR A 673 -20.72 -5.63 -9.83
N ALA A 674 -21.84 -4.91 -9.92
CA ALA A 674 -22.92 -5.03 -8.93
C ALA A 674 -23.49 -6.46 -8.90
N GLY A 675 -23.52 -7.04 -7.70
CA GLY A 675 -23.79 -8.45 -7.40
C GLY A 675 -22.62 -9.19 -6.77
N ASN A 676 -21.40 -8.66 -6.92
CA ASN A 676 -20.29 -9.07 -6.07
C ASN A 676 -20.33 -8.27 -4.76
N LEU A 677 -20.38 -8.95 -3.61
CA LEU A 677 -20.54 -8.29 -2.32
C LEU A 677 -19.44 -7.27 -1.98
N PHE A 678 -18.21 -7.43 -2.47
CA PHE A 678 -17.18 -6.40 -2.28
C PHE A 678 -17.50 -5.15 -3.10
N HIS A 679 -17.80 -5.32 -4.39
CA HIS A 679 -18.11 -4.23 -5.32
C HIS A 679 -19.45 -3.53 -5.01
N ASP A 680 -20.44 -4.26 -4.49
CA ASP A 680 -21.68 -3.66 -3.97
C ASP A 680 -21.39 -2.58 -2.92
N PHE A 681 -20.38 -2.79 -2.07
CA PHE A 681 -19.99 -1.81 -1.05
C PHE A 681 -18.96 -0.80 -1.56
N SER A 682 -17.88 -1.25 -2.21
CA SER A 682 -16.76 -0.39 -2.63
C SER A 682 -17.07 0.50 -3.83
N ASP A 683 -17.95 0.06 -4.74
CA ASP A 683 -18.26 0.77 -5.99
C ASP A 683 -19.66 1.41 -5.98
N LEU A 684 -20.55 0.99 -5.07
CA LEU A 684 -21.92 1.54 -5.02
C LEU A 684 -22.27 2.12 -3.65
N LEU A 685 -22.36 1.34 -2.56
CA LEU A 685 -22.92 1.86 -1.31
C LEU A 685 -22.05 2.93 -0.62
N VAL A 686 -20.73 2.76 -0.59
CA VAL A 686 -19.81 3.78 -0.03
C VAL A 686 -19.80 5.05 -0.91
N PRO A 687 -19.63 4.96 -2.25
CA PRO A 687 -19.74 6.13 -3.13
C PRO A 687 -21.11 6.82 -3.10
N LEU A 688 -22.21 6.06 -3.02
CA LEU A 688 -23.56 6.60 -2.91
C LEU A 688 -23.78 7.30 -1.57
N PHE A 689 -23.23 6.76 -0.47
CA PHE A 689 -23.20 7.46 0.82
C PHE A 689 -22.44 8.80 0.70
N LEU A 690 -21.22 8.81 0.16
CA LEU A 690 -20.43 10.03 -0.04
C LEU A 690 -21.15 11.09 -0.90
N THR A 691 -21.93 10.65 -1.89
CA THR A 691 -22.62 11.53 -2.83
C THR A 691 -23.98 12.01 -2.29
N ALA A 692 -24.73 11.15 -1.59
CA ALA A 692 -26.11 11.41 -1.17
C ALA A 692 -26.23 12.01 0.25
N ARG A 693 -25.30 11.72 1.18
CA ARG A 693 -25.39 12.20 2.57
C ARG A 693 -25.46 13.73 2.74
N PRO A 694 -24.81 14.57 1.92
CA PRO A 694 -24.96 16.02 2.02
C PRO A 694 -26.40 16.53 1.85
N PHE A 695 -27.28 15.74 1.22
CA PHE A 695 -28.69 16.09 1.00
C PHE A 695 -29.63 15.57 2.11
N ASP A 696 -29.12 14.81 3.08
CA ASP A 696 -29.87 14.20 4.19
C ASP A 696 -31.24 13.56 3.80
N GLY A 697 -31.23 12.82 2.69
CA GLY A 697 -32.39 12.13 2.14
C GLY A 697 -33.25 12.95 1.17
N GLU A 698 -33.07 14.27 1.08
CA GLU A 698 -33.71 15.13 0.08
C GLU A 698 -33.01 15.04 -1.29
N VAL A 699 -32.93 13.84 -1.86
CA VAL A 699 -32.31 13.60 -3.17
C VAL A 699 -32.96 12.43 -3.91
N GLN A 700 -33.31 12.62 -5.17
CA GLN A 700 -33.91 11.61 -6.04
C GLN A 700 -32.82 10.73 -6.66
N PHE A 701 -32.97 9.40 -6.59
CA PHE A 701 -32.09 8.49 -7.34
C PHE A 701 -32.67 8.20 -8.72
N VAL A 702 -31.84 8.35 -9.76
CA VAL A 702 -32.12 7.97 -11.14
C VAL A 702 -31.10 6.91 -11.52
N VAL A 703 -31.54 5.69 -11.84
CA VAL A 703 -30.65 4.54 -11.91
C VAL A 703 -30.70 3.90 -13.30
N THR A 704 -29.55 3.85 -13.96
CA THR A 704 -29.34 3.15 -15.24
C THR A 704 -28.71 1.77 -15.02
N ASP A 705 -28.76 0.93 -16.05
CA ASP A 705 -28.51 -0.51 -15.96
C ASP A 705 -29.31 -1.13 -14.80
N PHE A 706 -30.60 -0.84 -14.73
CA PHE A 706 -31.42 -0.99 -13.52
C PHE A 706 -31.58 -2.45 -13.08
N LYS A 707 -30.85 -2.85 -12.04
CA LYS A 707 -30.94 -4.19 -11.44
C LYS A 707 -31.92 -4.17 -10.27
N ASN A 708 -33.20 -4.45 -10.56
CA ASN A 708 -34.27 -4.45 -9.55
C ASN A 708 -33.96 -5.31 -8.30
N TRP A 709 -33.31 -6.46 -8.47
CA TRP A 709 -32.90 -7.32 -7.35
C TRP A 709 -31.84 -6.66 -6.45
N TRP A 710 -30.97 -5.81 -7.01
CA TRP A 710 -29.93 -5.08 -6.25
C TRP A 710 -30.57 -3.96 -5.43
N ILE A 711 -31.44 -3.17 -6.08
CA ILE A 711 -32.23 -2.12 -5.43
C ILE A 711 -33.08 -2.71 -4.29
N THR A 712 -33.71 -3.87 -4.52
CA THR A 712 -34.48 -4.58 -3.49
C THR A 712 -33.59 -5.06 -2.33
N LYS A 713 -32.43 -5.66 -2.63
CA LYS A 713 -31.48 -6.16 -1.62
C LYS A 713 -30.97 -5.06 -0.69
N TYR A 714 -30.66 -3.88 -1.23
CA TYR A 714 -30.10 -2.76 -0.46
C TYR A 714 -31.13 -1.68 -0.10
N LEU A 715 -32.42 -1.92 -0.33
CA LEU A 715 -33.51 -0.97 -0.06
C LEU A 715 -33.45 -0.31 1.32
N PRO A 716 -33.16 -1.03 2.45
CA PRO A 716 -33.06 -0.39 3.76
C PRO A 716 -31.97 0.69 3.83
N VAL A 717 -30.84 0.49 3.15
CA VAL A 717 -29.74 1.46 3.09
C VAL A 717 -30.10 2.61 2.16
N LEU A 718 -30.70 2.32 1.00
CA LEU A 718 -31.16 3.34 0.05
C LEU A 718 -32.18 4.29 0.69
N GLN A 719 -33.09 3.78 1.52
CA GLN A 719 -34.07 4.55 2.29
C GLN A 719 -33.46 5.43 3.41
N LYS A 720 -32.20 5.21 3.81
CA LYS A 720 -31.43 6.12 4.69
C LYS A 720 -30.65 7.19 3.90
N LEU A 721 -30.58 7.06 2.58
CA LEU A 721 -29.87 7.97 1.68
C LEU A 721 -30.82 8.81 0.80
N SER A 722 -32.05 8.35 0.58
CA SER A 722 -33.12 9.05 -0.14
C SER A 722 -34.49 8.79 0.49
N LYS A 723 -35.33 9.82 0.52
CA LYS A 723 -36.76 9.76 0.91
C LYS A 723 -37.67 9.35 -0.26
N TYR A 724 -37.11 9.24 -1.47
CA TYR A 724 -37.83 9.00 -2.72
C TYR A 724 -37.54 7.59 -3.28
N PRO A 725 -38.50 6.96 -3.99
CA PRO A 725 -38.23 5.70 -4.70
C PRO A 725 -37.27 5.94 -5.87
N ALA A 726 -36.33 5.02 -6.09
CA ALA A 726 -35.40 5.11 -7.23
C ALA A 726 -36.14 4.95 -8.57
N ILE A 727 -35.77 5.77 -9.56
CA ILE A 727 -36.32 5.72 -10.92
C ILE A 727 -35.53 4.72 -11.77
N ASP A 728 -36.22 3.81 -12.45
CA ASP A 728 -35.67 2.90 -13.47
C ASP A 728 -35.50 3.65 -14.79
N PHE A 729 -34.33 4.25 -14.99
CA PHE A 729 -34.05 5.14 -16.12
C PHE A 729 -34.16 4.43 -17.47
N ASP A 730 -33.91 3.11 -17.52
CA ASP A 730 -33.92 2.34 -18.77
C ASP A 730 -35.34 1.98 -19.24
N LYS A 731 -36.34 2.06 -18.37
CA LYS A 731 -37.76 1.77 -18.71
C LYS A 731 -38.69 2.97 -18.59
N ASP A 732 -38.20 4.05 -18.02
CA ASP A 732 -38.91 5.32 -17.93
C ASP A 732 -39.22 5.89 -19.34
N LYS A 733 -40.30 6.65 -19.44
CA LYS A 733 -40.80 7.29 -20.67
C LYS A 733 -41.06 8.78 -20.47
N GLU A 734 -40.91 9.26 -19.24
CA GLU A 734 -41.16 10.63 -18.83
C GLU A 734 -39.92 11.49 -19.06
N VAL A 735 -40.07 12.81 -19.03
CA VAL A 735 -38.96 13.76 -19.04
C VAL A 735 -38.91 14.39 -17.66
N HIS A 736 -37.96 13.92 -16.86
CA HIS A 736 -37.76 14.37 -15.49
C HIS A 736 -36.92 15.65 -15.47
N CYS A 737 -37.45 16.72 -14.89
CA CYS A 737 -36.79 18.01 -14.78
C CYS A 737 -36.40 18.33 -13.32
N PHE A 738 -35.17 18.78 -13.13
CA PHE A 738 -34.53 19.02 -11.84
C PHE A 738 -33.85 20.40 -11.82
N LYS A 739 -33.67 20.96 -10.61
CA LYS A 739 -32.91 22.21 -10.38
C LYS A 739 -31.41 21.97 -10.13
N GLN A 740 -31.04 20.76 -9.73
CA GLN A 740 -29.65 20.33 -9.52
C GLN A 740 -29.54 18.83 -9.82
N VAL A 741 -28.50 18.42 -10.55
CA VAL A 741 -28.26 17.01 -10.90
C VAL A 741 -26.77 16.69 -10.75
N LYS A 742 -26.49 15.53 -10.16
CA LYS A 742 -25.17 14.89 -10.16
C LYS A 742 -25.21 13.64 -11.02
N VAL A 743 -24.23 13.46 -11.90
CA VAL A 743 -24.07 12.25 -12.73
C VAL A 743 -22.75 11.59 -12.35
N GLY A 744 -22.78 10.31 -11.99
CA GLY A 744 -21.64 9.62 -11.36
C GLY A 744 -21.69 9.69 -9.82
N LEU A 745 -20.74 8.99 -9.18
CA LEU A 745 -20.67 8.85 -7.72
C LEU A 745 -19.28 9.22 -7.21
N ARG A 746 -19.20 10.16 -6.25
CA ARG A 746 -17.95 10.51 -5.56
C ARG A 746 -17.38 9.27 -4.87
N ALA A 747 -16.15 8.90 -5.21
CA ALA A 747 -15.50 7.70 -4.68
C ALA A 747 -14.02 7.95 -4.36
N HIS A 748 -13.47 7.18 -3.43
CA HIS A 748 -12.08 7.28 -2.99
C HIS A 748 -11.33 5.95 -3.24
N ASN A 749 -10.38 5.54 -2.38
CA ASN A 749 -9.79 4.21 -2.42
C ASN A 749 -10.83 3.08 -2.31
N ASP A 750 -10.42 1.88 -2.69
CA ASP A 750 -11.28 0.70 -2.60
C ASP A 750 -11.76 0.46 -1.17
N PHE A 751 -13.08 0.49 -1.00
CA PHE A 751 -13.78 0.29 0.27
C PHE A 751 -13.33 1.23 1.41
N HIS A 752 -13.00 2.46 1.07
CA HIS A 752 -12.39 3.46 1.95
C HIS A 752 -13.08 4.82 1.86
N ILE A 753 -13.06 5.59 2.95
CA ILE A 753 -13.43 7.00 2.97
C ILE A 753 -12.28 7.78 3.61
N ASP A 754 -11.64 8.64 2.83
CA ASP A 754 -10.73 9.67 3.32
C ASP A 754 -11.54 10.88 3.84
N PRO A 755 -11.44 11.22 5.14
CA PRO A 755 -12.21 12.32 5.72
C PRO A 755 -11.79 13.71 5.21
N ALA A 756 -10.55 13.89 4.71
CA ALA A 756 -10.13 15.14 4.10
C ALA A 756 -10.83 15.41 2.75
N ARG A 757 -11.44 14.37 2.17
CA ARG A 757 -12.07 14.36 0.84
C ARG A 757 -13.59 14.34 0.90
N ALA A 758 -14.11 13.72 1.96
CA ALA A 758 -15.53 13.55 2.17
C ALA A 758 -16.21 14.90 2.47
N PRO A 759 -17.38 15.17 1.88
CA PRO A 759 -18.24 16.25 2.36
C PRO A 759 -18.44 16.14 3.88
N ASN A 760 -18.42 17.27 4.59
CA ASN A 760 -18.59 17.33 6.05
C ASN A 760 -17.62 16.45 6.87
N GLY A 761 -16.51 15.97 6.28
CA GLY A 761 -15.53 15.15 6.98
C GLY A 761 -16.00 13.73 7.32
N TYR A 762 -16.98 13.17 6.61
CA TYR A 762 -17.48 11.82 6.89
C TYR A 762 -16.38 10.76 6.87
N THR A 763 -16.54 9.71 7.68
CA THR A 763 -15.59 8.60 7.80
C THR A 763 -16.21 7.24 7.45
N MET A 764 -15.40 6.18 7.33
CA MET A 764 -15.92 4.80 7.24
C MET A 764 -16.78 4.42 8.45
N LEU A 765 -16.41 4.90 9.66
CA LEU A 765 -17.23 4.76 10.86
C LEU A 765 -18.63 5.42 10.74
N ASP A 766 -18.81 6.51 10.00
CA ASP A 766 -20.14 7.10 9.80
C ASP A 766 -20.96 6.32 8.76
N PHE A 767 -20.30 5.77 7.74
CA PHE A 767 -20.91 4.83 6.81
C PHE A 767 -21.40 3.56 7.52
N THR A 768 -20.61 2.98 8.44
CA THR A 768 -21.06 1.80 9.20
C THR A 768 -22.18 2.15 10.16
N LYS A 769 -22.13 3.28 10.89
CA LYS A 769 -23.26 3.74 11.72
C LYS A 769 -24.57 3.83 10.91
N LEU A 770 -24.55 4.47 9.74
CA LEU A 770 -25.73 4.55 8.89
C LEU A 770 -26.20 3.17 8.43
N THR A 771 -25.29 2.35 7.91
CA THR A 771 -25.59 1.00 7.41
C THR A 771 -26.20 0.13 8.52
N ARG A 772 -25.62 0.17 9.73
CA ARG A 772 -26.13 -0.53 10.91
C ARG A 772 -27.51 0.00 11.34
N SER A 773 -27.75 1.31 11.25
CA SER A 773 -29.07 1.93 11.51
C SER A 773 -30.13 1.57 10.46
N ALA A 774 -29.72 1.24 9.23
CA ALA A 774 -30.61 0.79 8.16
C ALA A 774 -31.22 -0.59 8.45
N PHE A 775 -30.43 -1.46 9.09
CA PHE A 775 -30.84 -2.81 9.51
C PHE A 775 -31.23 -2.90 10.99
N SER A 776 -31.42 -1.76 11.68
CA SER A 776 -31.84 -1.69 13.10
C SER A 776 -30.95 -2.51 14.06
N LEU A 777 -29.63 -2.51 13.83
CA LEU A 777 -28.69 -3.35 14.57
C LEU A 777 -28.35 -2.77 15.95
N ALA A 778 -28.95 -3.34 17.00
CA ALA A 778 -28.94 -2.77 18.36
C ALA A 778 -27.61 -2.84 19.14
N ARG A 779 -26.60 -3.62 18.70
CA ARG A 779 -25.30 -3.73 19.41
C ARG A 779 -24.29 -2.76 18.82
N GLU A 780 -24.21 -1.53 19.32
CA GLU A 780 -23.27 -0.53 18.78
C GLU A 780 -21.81 -0.84 19.10
N THR A 781 -21.51 -1.29 20.32
CA THR A 781 -20.17 -1.69 20.79
C THR A 781 -20.15 -3.15 21.25
N LEU A 782 -18.95 -3.68 21.48
CA LEU A 782 -18.79 -4.85 22.35
C LEU A 782 -19.41 -4.58 23.74
N VAL A 783 -19.78 -5.68 24.40
CA VAL A 783 -20.39 -5.67 25.72
C VAL A 783 -19.30 -5.58 26.78
N ASN A 784 -19.57 -4.94 27.92
CA ASN A 784 -18.60 -4.79 29.02
C ASN A 784 -18.00 -6.13 29.45
N ILE A 785 -16.76 -6.10 29.95
CA ILE A 785 -16.00 -7.26 30.46
C ILE A 785 -16.81 -8.10 31.46
N GLU A 786 -17.68 -7.46 32.25
CA GLU A 786 -18.58 -8.12 33.21
C GLU A 786 -19.51 -9.16 32.54
N ASP A 787 -20.00 -8.92 31.32
CA ASP A 787 -20.86 -9.86 30.59
C ASP A 787 -20.07 -11.00 29.92
N LEU A 788 -18.78 -10.80 29.61
CA LEU A 788 -17.90 -11.90 29.16
C LEU A 788 -17.62 -12.93 30.28
N SER A 789 -17.92 -12.60 31.54
CA SER A 789 -17.95 -13.60 32.63
C SER A 789 -19.22 -14.47 32.63
N VAL A 790 -20.26 -14.05 31.91
CA VAL A 790 -21.60 -14.67 31.91
C VAL A 790 -21.89 -15.41 30.59
N ARG A 791 -21.30 -14.98 29.46
CA ARG A 791 -21.46 -15.64 28.14
C ARG A 791 -20.14 -15.92 27.45
N LYS A 792 -20.12 -16.94 26.60
CA LYS A 792 -19.03 -17.19 25.65
C LYS A 792 -18.96 -16.06 24.59
N PRO A 793 -17.76 -15.68 24.11
CA PRO A 793 -17.60 -14.85 22.93
C PRO A 793 -17.98 -15.62 21.66
N LYS A 794 -18.69 -14.97 20.74
CA LYS A 794 -19.19 -15.60 19.50
C LYS A 794 -18.22 -15.38 18.34
N LEU A 795 -17.77 -16.47 17.72
CA LEU A 795 -16.90 -16.48 16.54
C LEU A 795 -17.69 -16.84 15.28
N LEU A 796 -17.82 -15.91 14.34
CA LEU A 796 -18.35 -16.18 13.00
C LEU A 796 -17.24 -16.69 12.07
N ILE A 797 -17.39 -17.88 11.49
CA ILE A 797 -16.52 -18.39 10.43
C ILE A 797 -17.27 -18.30 9.10
N ILE A 798 -16.75 -17.49 8.17
CA ILE A 798 -17.29 -17.37 6.81
C ILE A 798 -16.62 -18.40 5.89
N ALA A 799 -17.33 -19.51 5.67
CA ALA A 799 -16.90 -20.62 4.84
C ALA A 799 -17.27 -20.43 3.36
N ARG A 800 -16.48 -21.04 2.47
CA ARG A 800 -16.77 -21.15 1.03
C ARG A 800 -16.84 -22.62 0.63
N LYS A 801 -17.61 -22.93 -0.42
CA LYS A 801 -17.81 -24.29 -0.93
C LYS A 801 -16.84 -24.76 -2.02
N GLN A 802 -16.25 -23.84 -2.78
CA GLN A 802 -15.55 -24.16 -4.04
C GLN A 802 -14.07 -23.78 -3.98
N SER A 803 -13.76 -22.50 -4.20
CA SER A 803 -12.41 -21.92 -4.07
C SER A 803 -12.25 -21.17 -2.75
N ARG A 804 -11.03 -21.03 -2.25
CA ARG A 804 -10.72 -20.46 -0.92
C ARG A 804 -11.57 -21.05 0.21
N ALA A 805 -11.92 -22.33 0.08
CA ALA A 805 -12.65 -23.11 1.07
C ALA A 805 -11.71 -23.58 2.19
N PHE A 806 -12.24 -23.71 3.40
CA PHE A 806 -11.56 -24.41 4.49
C PHE A 806 -11.77 -25.92 4.31
N THR A 807 -10.71 -26.69 4.13
CA THR A 807 -10.80 -28.15 3.94
C THR A 807 -10.88 -28.92 5.26
N ASN A 808 -10.54 -28.27 6.39
CA ASN A 808 -10.62 -28.82 7.74
C ASN A 808 -11.50 -27.97 8.68
N ILE A 809 -12.66 -27.51 8.19
CA ILE A 809 -13.57 -26.64 8.96
C ILE A 809 -13.96 -27.22 10.33
N ASN A 810 -14.16 -28.54 10.44
CA ASN A 810 -14.51 -29.19 11.71
C ASN A 810 -13.38 -29.07 12.75
N GLU A 811 -12.12 -29.26 12.34
CA GLU A 811 -10.96 -29.11 13.23
C GLU A 811 -10.83 -27.65 13.73
N ILE A 812 -11.15 -26.67 12.88
CA ILE A 812 -11.15 -25.25 13.24
C ILE A 812 -12.26 -24.93 14.26
N VAL A 813 -13.46 -25.49 14.06
CA VAL A 813 -14.60 -25.35 14.99
C VAL A 813 -14.28 -25.98 16.34
N GLU A 814 -13.82 -27.24 16.37
CA GLU A 814 -13.45 -27.95 17.61
C GLU A 814 -12.36 -27.21 18.40
N MET A 815 -11.35 -26.67 17.71
CA MET A 815 -10.29 -25.88 18.34
C MET A 815 -10.81 -24.56 18.93
N ALA A 816 -11.70 -23.85 18.22
CA ALA A 816 -12.29 -22.61 18.70
C ALA A 816 -13.27 -22.82 19.87
N ASP A 817 -14.13 -23.86 19.81
CA ASP A 817 -15.00 -24.24 20.93
C ASP A 817 -14.18 -24.63 22.17
N GLY A 818 -13.05 -25.34 21.97
CA GLY A 818 -12.08 -25.70 23.00
C GLY A 818 -11.29 -24.52 23.59
N LEU A 819 -11.20 -23.39 22.88
CA LEU A 819 -10.72 -22.11 23.40
C LEU A 819 -11.80 -21.32 24.17
N GLY A 820 -13.05 -21.80 24.19
CA GLY A 820 -14.15 -21.16 24.91
C GLY A 820 -15.05 -20.27 24.05
N TYR A 821 -14.86 -20.21 22.72
CA TYR A 821 -15.80 -19.55 21.83
C TYR A 821 -17.15 -20.30 21.77
N GLU A 822 -18.17 -19.60 21.28
CA GLU A 822 -19.37 -20.18 20.67
C GLU A 822 -19.25 -19.95 19.15
N VAL A 823 -19.09 -21.03 18.38
CA VAL A 823 -18.80 -20.91 16.94
C VAL A 823 -20.07 -20.92 16.09
N VAL A 824 -20.18 -19.95 15.18
CA VAL A 824 -21.21 -19.87 14.14
C VAL A 824 -20.52 -20.02 12.79
N VAL A 825 -20.90 -21.02 11.99
CA VAL A 825 -20.40 -21.18 10.62
C VAL A 825 -21.46 -20.70 9.64
N GLN A 826 -21.09 -19.77 8.75
CA GLN A 826 -21.96 -19.25 7.71
C GLN A 826 -21.32 -19.38 6.34
N GLU A 827 -22.13 -19.73 5.33
CA GLU A 827 -21.67 -19.80 3.95
C GLU A 827 -21.70 -18.43 3.26
N ALA A 828 -20.70 -18.19 2.42
CA ALA A 828 -20.60 -17.02 1.55
C ALA A 828 -21.57 -17.08 0.36
N ASP A 829 -22.86 -16.81 0.59
CA ASP A 829 -23.89 -16.72 -0.45
C ASP A 829 -24.24 -15.27 -0.83
N ALA A 830 -24.09 -14.94 -2.13
CA ALA A 830 -24.39 -13.63 -2.68
C ALA A 830 -25.90 -13.33 -2.77
N GLY A 831 -26.75 -14.37 -2.82
CA GLY A 831 -28.21 -14.28 -2.83
C GLY A 831 -28.86 -14.23 -1.45
N SER A 832 -28.06 -14.23 -0.37
CA SER A 832 -28.57 -14.26 1.00
C SER A 832 -29.34 -12.98 1.38
N ASP A 833 -30.42 -13.17 2.17
CA ASP A 833 -31.14 -12.08 2.84
C ASP A 833 -30.18 -11.29 3.74
N ILE A 834 -29.83 -10.09 3.30
CA ILE A 834 -28.80 -9.28 3.94
C ILE A 834 -29.24 -8.74 5.31
N ALA A 835 -30.54 -8.61 5.58
CA ALA A 835 -31.02 -8.20 6.91
C ALA A 835 -30.77 -9.32 7.94
N ARG A 836 -31.08 -10.57 7.57
CA ARG A 836 -30.75 -11.76 8.38
C ARG A 836 -29.23 -11.90 8.58
N VAL A 837 -28.45 -11.70 7.52
CA VAL A 837 -26.98 -11.74 7.61
C VAL A 837 -26.45 -10.65 8.55
N ALA A 838 -26.90 -9.41 8.41
CA ALA A 838 -26.51 -8.30 9.26
C ALA A 838 -26.82 -8.59 10.74
N GLY A 839 -27.98 -9.19 11.04
CA GLY A 839 -28.34 -9.64 12.38
C GLY A 839 -27.38 -10.70 12.96
N ILE A 840 -26.99 -11.70 12.16
CA ILE A 840 -26.02 -12.73 12.56
C ILE A 840 -24.64 -12.13 12.83
N VAL A 841 -24.12 -11.33 11.90
CA VAL A 841 -22.79 -10.71 12.04
C VAL A 841 -22.75 -9.77 13.24
N ASN A 842 -23.77 -8.93 13.43
CA ASN A 842 -23.89 -8.06 14.60
C ASN A 842 -24.02 -8.83 15.93
N SER A 843 -24.42 -10.11 15.91
CA SER A 843 -24.46 -10.95 17.13
C SER A 843 -23.08 -11.51 17.53
N CYS A 844 -22.07 -11.40 16.67
CA CYS A 844 -20.75 -11.96 16.91
C CYS A 844 -19.79 -10.94 17.55
N ASP A 845 -18.70 -11.43 18.14
CA ASP A 845 -17.64 -10.62 18.76
C ASP A 845 -16.33 -10.72 17.97
N VAL A 846 -16.12 -11.86 17.30
CA VAL A 846 -15.04 -12.12 16.36
C VAL A 846 -15.63 -12.67 15.06
N MET A 847 -15.05 -12.28 13.92
CA MET A 847 -15.41 -12.81 12.61
C MET A 847 -14.13 -13.22 11.87
N MET A 848 -14.16 -14.33 11.14
CA MET A 848 -13.01 -14.81 10.38
C MET A 848 -13.39 -15.40 9.02
N GLY A 849 -12.44 -15.39 8.09
CA GLY A 849 -12.61 -16.01 6.78
C GLY A 849 -11.42 -15.81 5.86
N VAL A 850 -11.40 -16.55 4.76
CA VAL A 850 -10.36 -16.42 3.72
C VAL A 850 -10.56 -15.14 2.91
N HIS A 851 -9.48 -14.48 2.51
CA HIS A 851 -9.52 -13.25 1.72
C HIS A 851 -10.49 -13.36 0.51
N GLY A 852 -11.48 -12.46 0.46
CA GLY A 852 -12.55 -12.49 -0.54
C GLY A 852 -13.61 -13.58 -0.33
N SER A 853 -13.79 -14.11 0.89
CA SER A 853 -14.93 -14.96 1.27
C SER A 853 -16.21 -14.17 1.57
N GLY A 854 -16.22 -12.85 1.38
CA GLY A 854 -17.33 -11.99 1.82
C GLY A 854 -17.07 -11.29 3.16
N LEU A 855 -15.79 -11.11 3.54
CA LEU A 855 -15.37 -10.35 4.73
C LEU A 855 -15.92 -8.92 4.78
N THR A 856 -16.40 -8.37 3.66
CA THR A 856 -17.12 -7.09 3.55
C THR A 856 -18.28 -6.97 4.54
N GLN A 857 -18.88 -8.09 4.96
CA GLN A 857 -19.89 -8.17 6.01
C GLN A 857 -19.44 -7.56 7.36
N MET A 858 -18.15 -7.31 7.57
CA MET A 858 -17.61 -6.64 8.76
C MET A 858 -18.24 -5.26 9.04
N VAL A 859 -18.87 -4.60 8.05
CA VAL A 859 -19.68 -3.38 8.23
C VAL A 859 -20.84 -3.54 9.23
N PHE A 860 -21.27 -4.77 9.49
CA PHE A 860 -22.33 -5.10 10.43
C PHE A 860 -21.82 -5.50 11.81
N LEU A 861 -20.50 -5.63 12.01
CA LEU A 861 -19.93 -5.92 13.33
C LEU A 861 -20.14 -4.74 14.30
N PRO A 862 -20.22 -4.99 15.62
CA PRO A 862 -20.15 -3.94 16.63
C PRO A 862 -18.74 -3.35 16.72
N LEU A 863 -18.62 -2.12 17.22
CA LEU A 863 -17.32 -1.47 17.45
C LEU A 863 -16.46 -2.27 18.42
N ASN A 864 -15.14 -2.26 18.18
CA ASN A 864 -14.09 -3.06 18.82
C ASN A 864 -14.16 -4.58 18.56
N ALA A 865 -15.10 -5.09 17.74
CA ALA A 865 -15.04 -6.50 17.32
C ALA A 865 -13.75 -6.81 16.54
N THR A 866 -13.31 -8.06 16.57
CA THR A 866 -12.10 -8.50 15.84
C THR A 866 -12.47 -9.17 14.51
N ILE A 867 -11.86 -8.71 13.42
CA ILE A 867 -11.86 -9.40 12.12
C ILE A 867 -10.52 -10.13 11.91
N ILE A 868 -10.59 -11.42 11.57
CA ILE A 868 -9.43 -12.28 11.31
C ILE A 868 -9.43 -12.68 9.83
N GLN A 869 -8.47 -12.15 9.07
CA GLN A 869 -8.34 -12.42 7.65
C GLN A 869 -7.29 -13.49 7.39
N ILE A 870 -7.72 -14.63 6.87
CA ILE A 870 -6.84 -15.68 6.37
C ILE A 870 -6.41 -15.32 4.94
N VAL A 871 -5.11 -15.07 4.74
CA VAL A 871 -4.55 -14.67 3.44
C VAL A 871 -4.03 -15.93 2.72
N PRO A 872 -4.59 -16.29 1.55
CA PRO A 872 -4.11 -17.43 0.75
C PRO A 872 -2.66 -17.27 0.33
N TRP A 873 -2.00 -18.39 0.01
CA TRP A 873 -0.66 -18.36 -0.54
C TRP A 873 -0.64 -17.59 -1.88
N GLY A 874 0.44 -16.85 -2.13
CA GLY A 874 0.65 -16.15 -3.40
C GLY A 874 1.14 -14.71 -3.29
N GLY A 875 1.49 -14.20 -2.10
CA GLY A 875 1.94 -12.80 -1.94
C GLY A 875 0.78 -11.80 -1.95
N LEU A 876 -0.37 -12.18 -1.37
CA LEU A 876 -1.60 -11.39 -1.39
C LEU A 876 -1.71 -10.41 -0.20
N GLU A 877 -0.73 -10.36 0.70
CA GLU A 877 -0.76 -9.59 1.95
C GLU A 877 -1.04 -8.09 1.75
N GLY A 878 -0.41 -7.47 0.75
CA GLY A 878 -0.64 -6.05 0.45
C GLY A 878 -2.09 -5.77 0.03
N LYS A 879 -2.66 -6.64 -0.82
CA LYS A 879 -4.07 -6.55 -1.23
C LYS A 879 -5.01 -6.82 -0.06
N ALA A 880 -4.73 -7.85 0.73
CA ALA A 880 -5.49 -8.17 1.93
C ALA A 880 -5.60 -7.00 2.92
N MET A 881 -4.49 -6.30 3.17
CA MET A 881 -4.46 -5.09 4.00
C MET A 881 -5.25 -3.92 3.38
N MET A 882 -5.11 -3.67 2.07
CA MET A 882 -5.86 -2.58 1.42
C MET A 882 -7.37 -2.86 1.37
N ASP A 883 -7.77 -4.07 0.97
CA ASP A 883 -9.17 -4.42 0.71
C ASP A 883 -9.99 -4.59 2.01
N TYR A 884 -9.35 -4.96 3.12
CA TYR A 884 -10.06 -5.26 4.38
C TYR A 884 -9.32 -4.80 5.64
N GLY A 885 -7.99 -4.79 5.66
CA GLY A 885 -7.21 -4.46 6.86
C GLY A 885 -7.25 -2.99 7.29
N ASN A 886 -7.13 -2.07 6.33
CA ASN A 886 -7.29 -0.64 6.59
C ASN A 886 -8.76 -0.26 6.80
N PRO A 887 -9.73 -0.67 5.95
CA PRO A 887 -11.14 -0.41 6.18
C PRO A 887 -11.65 -0.91 7.54
N ALA A 888 -11.19 -2.07 8.02
CA ALA A 888 -11.57 -2.56 9.35
C ALA A 888 -11.15 -1.60 10.48
N LYS A 889 -9.93 -1.08 10.44
CA LYS A 889 -9.44 -0.09 11.43
C LYS A 889 -10.24 1.21 11.34
N GLU A 890 -10.51 1.68 10.13
CA GLU A 890 -11.29 2.91 9.87
C GLU A 890 -12.76 2.80 10.31
N MET A 891 -13.29 1.58 10.40
CA MET A 891 -14.60 1.25 10.98
C MET A 891 -14.59 1.11 12.51
N GLY A 892 -13.42 1.22 13.17
CA GLY A 892 -13.29 0.99 14.61
C GLY A 892 -13.25 -0.50 15.01
N LEU A 893 -12.73 -1.37 14.14
CA LEU A 893 -12.57 -2.81 14.40
C LEU A 893 -11.10 -3.16 14.62
N HIS A 894 -10.84 -4.21 15.41
CA HIS A 894 -9.51 -4.80 15.51
C HIS A 894 -9.26 -5.73 14.33
N TYR A 895 -8.09 -5.64 13.69
CA TYR A 895 -7.73 -6.46 12.54
C TYR A 895 -6.57 -7.41 12.85
N VAL A 896 -6.71 -8.69 12.50
CA VAL A 896 -5.66 -9.69 12.58
C VAL A 896 -5.49 -10.39 11.23
N GLN A 897 -4.27 -10.37 10.70
CA GLN A 897 -3.91 -11.09 9.47
C GLN A 897 -3.23 -12.42 9.81
N TYR A 898 -3.63 -13.49 9.12
CA TYR A 898 -2.92 -14.77 9.13
C TYR A 898 -2.58 -15.18 7.70
N SER A 899 -1.30 -15.04 7.31
CA SER A 899 -0.80 -15.61 6.06
C SER A 899 -0.55 -17.11 6.22
N ILE A 900 -1.13 -17.91 5.34
CA ILE A 900 -0.97 -19.36 5.37
C ILE A 900 0.42 -19.77 4.85
N ALA A 901 0.95 -20.86 5.39
CA ALA A 901 2.15 -21.51 4.87
C ALA A 901 1.86 -22.27 3.56
N ILE A 902 2.92 -22.76 2.90
CA ILE A 902 2.79 -23.62 1.70
C ILE A 902 1.98 -24.89 2.03
N ASP A 903 2.25 -25.51 3.17
CA ASP A 903 1.60 -26.75 3.63
C ASP A 903 0.12 -26.58 3.99
N GLU A 904 -0.30 -25.34 4.23
CA GLU A 904 -1.70 -24.97 4.50
C GLU A 904 -2.48 -24.71 3.18
N SER A 905 -1.84 -24.84 2.02
CA SER A 905 -2.40 -24.54 0.70
C SER A 905 -2.60 -25.79 -0.17
N SER A 906 -3.80 -25.96 -0.72
CA SER A 906 -4.13 -27.05 -1.67
C SER A 906 -3.47 -26.91 -3.04
N LEU A 907 -2.70 -25.85 -3.30
CA LEU A 907 -1.83 -25.79 -4.48
C LEU A 907 -0.77 -26.90 -4.44
N THR A 908 -0.42 -27.41 -3.25
CA THR A 908 0.59 -28.47 -3.07
C THR A 908 0.15 -29.82 -3.62
N GLU A 909 -1.15 -29.99 -3.88
CA GLU A 909 -1.76 -31.15 -4.56
C GLU A 909 -1.71 -31.00 -6.10
N GLN A 910 -1.52 -29.77 -6.61
CA GLN A 910 -1.61 -29.42 -8.02
C GLN A 910 -0.24 -29.15 -8.67
N TYR A 911 0.74 -28.74 -7.87
CA TYR A 911 2.06 -28.33 -8.34
C TYR A 911 3.18 -28.95 -7.49
N PRO A 912 4.30 -29.37 -8.10
CA PRO A 912 5.46 -29.85 -7.33
C PRO A 912 6.10 -28.69 -6.55
N ARG A 913 6.81 -29.01 -5.46
CA ARG A 913 7.28 -28.01 -4.48
C ARG A 913 8.30 -27.01 -5.03
N ASP A 914 9.01 -27.35 -6.10
CA ASP A 914 9.96 -26.51 -6.82
C ASP A 914 9.29 -25.54 -7.82
N HIS A 915 8.02 -25.78 -8.18
CA HIS A 915 7.28 -25.00 -9.17
C HIS A 915 7.18 -23.50 -8.81
N PRO A 916 7.30 -22.57 -9.78
CA PRO A 916 7.24 -21.13 -9.53
C PRO A 916 6.06 -20.62 -8.69
N VAL A 917 4.94 -21.33 -8.63
CA VAL A 917 3.78 -20.98 -7.78
C VAL A 917 4.14 -20.86 -6.28
N PHE A 918 5.08 -21.67 -5.80
CA PHE A 918 5.64 -21.57 -4.44
C PHE A 918 6.91 -20.76 -4.42
N THR A 919 7.69 -20.92 -5.47
CA THR A 919 9.11 -20.61 -5.43
C THR A 919 9.39 -19.20 -5.98
N ASP A 920 8.63 -18.71 -6.95
CA ASP A 920 8.55 -17.29 -7.33
C ASP A 920 7.11 -16.86 -7.65
N PRO A 921 6.25 -16.67 -6.62
CA PRO A 921 4.85 -16.28 -6.83
C PRO A 921 4.69 -14.91 -7.50
N MET A 922 5.70 -14.02 -7.41
CA MET A 922 5.62 -12.68 -8.00
C MET A 922 5.65 -12.71 -9.54
N SER A 923 6.23 -13.75 -10.15
CA SER A 923 6.18 -13.99 -11.60
C SER A 923 4.74 -14.16 -12.16
N PHE A 924 3.76 -14.47 -11.31
CA PHE A 924 2.35 -14.54 -11.68
C PHE A 924 1.65 -13.17 -11.52
N HIS A 925 2.13 -12.31 -10.62
CA HIS A 925 1.64 -10.93 -10.48
C HIS A 925 2.02 -10.08 -11.69
N SER A 926 3.26 -10.21 -12.17
CA SER A 926 3.75 -9.49 -13.36
C SER A 926 3.06 -9.90 -14.67
N ARG A 927 2.29 -11.00 -14.67
CA ARG A 927 1.46 -11.47 -15.79
C ARG A 927 0.02 -10.91 -15.76
N GLY A 928 -0.25 -9.97 -14.85
CA GLY A 928 -1.54 -9.30 -14.74
C GLY A 928 -2.55 -10.05 -13.87
N PHE A 929 -3.55 -9.31 -13.40
CA PHE A 929 -4.44 -9.76 -12.33
C PHE A 929 -5.17 -11.08 -12.61
N GLN A 930 -5.59 -11.36 -13.84
CA GLN A 930 -6.32 -12.59 -14.16
C GLN A 930 -5.48 -13.87 -13.93
N VAL A 931 -4.16 -13.80 -14.16
CA VAL A 931 -3.25 -14.92 -13.88
C VAL A 931 -3.04 -15.09 -12.38
N LEU A 932 -2.85 -13.98 -11.65
CA LEU A 932 -2.78 -13.99 -10.18
C LEU A 932 -4.05 -14.60 -9.56
N ARG A 933 -5.23 -14.13 -9.99
CA ARG A 933 -6.52 -14.58 -9.47
C ARG A 933 -6.77 -16.05 -9.74
N SER A 934 -6.67 -16.48 -11.00
CA SER A 934 -6.89 -17.88 -11.37
C SER A 934 -5.97 -18.81 -10.59
N THR A 935 -4.68 -18.45 -10.44
CA THR A 935 -3.69 -19.25 -9.70
C THR A 935 -3.94 -19.26 -8.20
N PHE A 936 -3.96 -18.09 -7.55
CA PHE A 936 -3.88 -17.97 -6.09
C PHE A 936 -5.23 -17.75 -5.40
N MET A 937 -6.30 -17.46 -6.13
CA MET A 937 -7.63 -17.19 -5.55
C MET A 937 -8.67 -18.21 -5.99
N ASP A 938 -8.66 -18.66 -7.25
CA ASP A 938 -9.69 -19.57 -7.75
C ASP A 938 -9.27 -21.05 -7.68
N ASN A 939 -8.00 -21.37 -7.93
CA ASN A 939 -7.49 -22.75 -7.87
C ASN A 939 -6.83 -23.12 -6.52
N GLN A 940 -7.13 -22.41 -5.44
CA GLN A 940 -6.56 -22.65 -4.11
C GLN A 940 -7.62 -22.76 -3.03
N ASN A 941 -7.52 -23.79 -2.20
CA ASN A 941 -8.22 -23.97 -0.93
C ASN A 941 -7.22 -24.03 0.24
N VAL A 942 -7.73 -23.89 1.46
CA VAL A 942 -6.93 -23.72 2.69
C VAL A 942 -7.18 -24.87 3.66
N LYS A 943 -6.12 -25.53 4.10
CA LYS A 943 -6.12 -26.39 5.30
C LYS A 943 -5.39 -25.64 6.41
N LEU A 944 -6.10 -25.05 7.37
CA LEU A 944 -5.45 -24.29 8.44
C LEU A 944 -4.70 -25.23 9.39
N ASP A 945 -3.46 -24.89 9.74
CA ASP A 945 -2.80 -25.53 10.88
C ASP A 945 -3.43 -25.01 12.18
N VAL A 946 -4.33 -25.80 12.76
CA VAL A 946 -5.06 -25.44 13.97
C VAL A 946 -4.15 -25.23 15.20
N ASN A 947 -2.94 -25.80 15.23
CA ASN A 947 -2.01 -25.57 16.34
C ASN A 947 -1.39 -24.18 16.26
N LYS A 948 -0.91 -23.81 15.06
CA LYS A 948 -0.35 -22.48 14.76
C LYS A 948 -1.44 -21.39 14.78
N PHE A 949 -2.66 -21.71 14.34
CA PHE A 949 -3.78 -20.77 14.31
C PHE A 949 -4.42 -20.54 15.68
N LYS A 950 -4.21 -21.43 16.66
CA LYS A 950 -4.69 -21.29 18.04
C LYS A 950 -4.28 -19.96 18.68
N ASP A 951 -3.04 -19.54 18.49
CA ASP A 951 -2.50 -18.28 19.02
C ASP A 951 -3.19 -17.04 18.41
N VAL A 952 -3.72 -17.16 17.20
CA VAL A 952 -4.48 -16.09 16.52
C VAL A 952 -5.85 -15.92 17.15
N LEU A 953 -6.55 -17.02 17.43
CA LEU A 953 -7.83 -16.98 18.15
C LEU A 953 -7.65 -16.57 19.61
N TRP A 954 -6.52 -16.92 20.24
CA TRP A 954 -6.16 -16.43 21.57
C TRP A 954 -5.97 -14.91 21.58
N LYS A 955 -5.18 -14.36 20.65
CA LYS A 955 -5.03 -12.92 20.49
C LYS A 955 -6.36 -12.19 20.24
N ALA A 956 -7.28 -12.82 19.50
CA ALA A 956 -8.61 -12.27 19.30
C ALA A 956 -9.45 -12.25 20.61
N LEU A 957 -9.24 -13.18 21.54
CA LEU A 957 -9.82 -13.09 22.90
C LEU A 957 -9.20 -11.94 23.70
N GLU A 958 -7.88 -11.74 23.61
CA GLU A 958 -7.18 -10.65 24.32
C GLU A 958 -7.72 -9.27 23.92
N HIS A 959 -8.11 -9.08 22.66
CA HIS A 959 -8.78 -7.86 22.20
C HIS A 959 -10.19 -7.64 22.78
N LEU A 960 -10.88 -8.69 23.26
CA LEU A 960 -12.20 -8.57 23.90
C LEU A 960 -12.10 -8.22 25.40
N ILE A 961 -10.90 -8.34 25.99
CA ILE A 961 -10.62 -8.16 27.42
C ILE A 961 -9.98 -6.78 27.69
N GLN A 962 -9.54 -6.07 26.65
CA GLN A 962 -8.92 -4.74 26.69
C GLN A 962 -9.93 -3.62 26.43
#